data_AF-A0A2E0S2Z6-F1
#
_entry.id   AF-A0A2E0S2Z6-F1
#
_cell.length_a   1.000
_cell.length_b   1.000
_cell.length_c   1.000
_cell.angle_alpha   90.00
_cell.angle_beta   90.00
_cell.angle_gamma   90.00
#
_symmetry.space_group_name_H-M   'P 1'
#
loop_
_entity.id
_entity.type
_entity.pdbx_description
1 polymer ?
#
loop_
_entity_poly.entity_id
_entity_poly.type
_entity_poly.pdbx_seq_one_letter_code
_entity_poly.pdbx_strand_id
1 'polypeptide(L)'
;MKILYITPHLSTGGAPQYLLKKIELLHGDNDIYVIEYNDYGIYRVQKDKILNILNDHLITLSEDKTDLLKYLDEIKPNIIHFEEMPEFFMSDEIAEKIYKEHRNYLIFETSHDSSFNPDDKRFLPDKFLFCSDNQLINFRKIDVPACVIEYPVDKKIKDKRRDVVLRELGVDPALKHVLNVGLWTSRKNQAEVIEYAKLLPDVQFHFVGNLAENFKEYWEPLTKELPDNCIVWGEREDVDRFYSCMDLFLFTSKGSPHDKETNPLVIKEALSWNIPILAHNLDSYLDKYDDRVTWLSDDININAIKLHRLLGISDKIVNCSIEETKVTFHFLNFYECFHEKLLCIYEIDTGLLAYRSHIITNSMWAQPHCGKDVTNGFIVRIYDAPKEYFSNISDVNLVDNHHLLFEKAFPWKNEVDITVLGEKRNFHGIPDDPSSWYTLYETLILEYYSKLNLINGDTVIDIGGHYGFFDMYALNRGASHIHTIEPTKTTFDVLCKNLKDYNNVKKHNLAISSDNKSREFIAIGSSSCNSFHENFNNNPANKENHGMRKTQIVNCVTLEQFMKNNNIDRIDALKLDCEGAEWDILPAVPDDIFKYKIRKISMEAHPEGVQSDNMKNEALQFIERLEGLGYSVIADTQITENGELGNLWAKRYPKIKIVHMLVDSDGEREKESIRHLTKLSEYSDWTYEQMINPLYKDLPPKDSCARPHDVQMKPGEYKLTPAHYGNFLAHKTAINEHLNDEFDAVLFCECDAIFIKPVHEVYRIIMDRLDDMNQYDLYYMSFGKRIPDWEHKDYAYFGVTDRMSEAHCYLISTDKKRKSYFRKKLKETGWDTYDLWLNNNIFPDKKCGIVNSPISIQCSGESYLDKTFKDGTTLLTDKEIKHETF
;
A
#
# COMPACT_ATOMS: atom_id res chain seq x y z
N MET A 1 -4.87 18.78 50.47
CA MET A 1 -4.02 17.97 51.39
C MET A 1 -2.75 18.75 51.72
N LYS A 2 -2.03 18.40 52.80
CA LYS A 2 -0.74 19.02 53.13
C LYS A 2 0.40 18.29 52.44
N ILE A 3 1.12 18.99 51.55
CA ILE A 3 2.25 18.43 50.80
C ILE A 3 3.50 19.22 51.18
N LEU A 4 4.53 18.52 51.65
CA LEU A 4 5.83 19.10 51.91
C LEU A 4 6.83 18.62 50.86
N TYR A 5 7.33 19.55 50.05
CA TYR A 5 8.46 19.29 49.17
C TYR A 5 9.77 19.53 49.91
N ILE A 6 10.73 18.62 49.76
CA ILE A 6 12.10 18.80 50.27
C ILE A 6 13.04 18.73 49.07
N THR A 7 13.78 19.80 48.83
CA THR A 7 14.66 19.92 47.65
C THR A 7 16.10 20.26 48.08
N PRO A 8 17.13 19.74 47.38
CA PRO A 8 18.52 20.02 47.74
C PRO A 8 18.85 21.52 47.70
N HIS A 9 18.30 22.26 46.73
CA HIS A 9 18.49 23.70 46.54
C HIS A 9 17.45 24.30 45.59
N LEU A 10 17.29 25.63 45.60
CA LEU A 10 16.44 26.37 44.65
C LEU A 10 17.22 27.33 43.73
N SER A 11 18.55 27.20 43.67
CA SER A 11 19.43 28.18 42.99
C SER A 11 19.31 28.22 41.45
N THR A 12 19.66 27.14 40.75
CA THR A 12 19.63 27.07 39.28
C THR A 12 19.29 25.67 38.78
N GLY A 13 18.77 25.56 37.55
CA GLY A 13 18.66 24.30 36.81
C GLY A 13 17.24 23.77 36.65
N GLY A 14 17.14 22.56 36.09
CA GLY A 14 15.85 21.94 35.75
C GLY A 14 15.02 21.53 36.97
N ALA A 15 15.66 21.05 38.04
CA ALA A 15 14.97 20.57 39.23
C ALA A 15 14.17 21.69 39.95
N PRO A 16 14.75 22.88 40.25
CA PRO A 16 13.97 24.00 40.79
C PRO A 16 12.82 24.46 39.88
N GLN A 17 13.04 24.47 38.55
CA GLN A 17 12.01 24.83 37.57
C GLN A 17 10.85 23.82 37.57
N TYR A 18 11.18 22.53 37.65
CA TYR A 18 10.21 21.44 37.71
C TYR A 18 9.34 21.53 38.96
N LEU A 19 9.97 21.78 40.12
CA LEU A 19 9.27 21.99 41.38
C LEU A 19 8.38 23.24 41.33
N LEU A 20 8.88 24.37 40.82
CA LEU A 20 8.07 25.57 40.62
C LEU A 20 6.80 25.26 39.82
N LYS A 21 6.93 24.51 38.72
CA LYS A 21 5.77 24.17 37.87
C LYS A 21 4.77 23.25 38.58
N LYS A 22 5.24 22.28 39.39
CA LYS A 22 4.37 21.48 40.26
C LYS A 22 3.58 22.37 41.22
N ILE A 23 4.25 23.33 41.86
CA ILE A 23 3.63 24.25 42.81
C ILE A 23 2.57 25.10 42.11
N GLU A 24 2.88 25.70 40.96
CA GLU A 24 1.92 26.48 40.16
C GLU A 24 0.64 25.71 39.84
N LEU A 25 0.76 24.41 39.56
CA LEU A 25 -0.38 23.55 39.18
C LEU A 25 -1.18 23.04 40.38
N LEU A 26 -0.55 22.85 41.54
CA LEU A 26 -1.16 22.15 42.68
C LEU A 26 -1.53 23.06 43.85
N HIS A 27 -0.95 24.25 43.95
CA HIS A 27 -1.13 25.15 45.10
C HIS A 27 -2.58 25.62 45.28
N GLY A 28 -3.38 25.69 44.20
CA GLY A 28 -4.79 26.08 44.29
C GLY A 28 -5.67 25.09 45.06
N ASP A 29 -5.31 23.80 45.06
CA ASP A 29 -6.12 22.71 45.66
C ASP A 29 -5.44 22.10 46.91
N ASN A 30 -4.22 22.53 47.24
CA ASN A 30 -3.38 21.91 48.26
C ASN A 30 -2.66 22.93 49.15
N ASP A 31 -2.44 22.54 50.40
CA ASP A 31 -1.64 23.31 51.35
C ASP A 31 -0.17 22.87 51.19
N ILE A 32 0.61 23.66 50.45
CA ILE A 32 1.97 23.30 50.00
C ILE A 32 3.02 24.02 50.86
N TYR A 33 4.01 23.26 51.30
CA TYR A 33 5.23 23.73 51.95
C TYR A 33 6.45 23.28 51.14
N VAL A 34 7.51 24.07 51.15
CA VAL A 34 8.80 23.74 50.52
C VAL A 34 9.89 23.96 51.54
N ILE A 35 10.75 22.96 51.74
CA ILE A 35 12.00 23.09 52.48
C ILE A 35 13.17 23.01 51.50
N GLU A 36 13.91 24.11 51.40
CA GLU A 36 15.20 24.17 50.71
C GLU A 36 16.31 23.72 51.66
N TYR A 37 17.01 22.64 51.29
CA TYR A 37 18.01 22.02 52.16
C TYR A 37 19.30 22.85 52.24
N ASN A 38 19.79 23.38 51.12
CA ASN A 38 20.98 24.24 51.05
C ASN A 38 20.69 25.54 50.29
N ASP A 39 21.11 26.68 50.86
CA ASP A 39 21.05 27.97 50.18
C ASP A 39 22.37 28.28 49.48
N TYR A 40 22.35 28.32 48.15
CA TYR A 40 23.51 28.72 47.34
C TYR A 40 23.49 30.21 46.95
N GLY A 41 22.51 30.97 47.44
CA GLY A 41 22.54 32.44 47.53
C GLY A 41 22.34 33.20 46.21
N ILE A 42 23.34 33.21 45.32
CA ILE A 42 23.49 34.24 44.28
C ILE A 42 22.53 34.11 43.08
N TYR A 43 21.95 32.94 42.88
CA TYR A 43 20.98 32.68 41.80
C TYR A 43 19.62 32.39 42.41
N ARG A 44 18.62 33.24 42.12
CA ARG A 44 17.35 33.26 42.85
C ARG A 44 16.09 33.26 41.99
N VAL A 45 16.20 33.17 40.67
CA VAL A 45 15.05 33.34 39.75
C VAL A 45 13.89 32.38 40.08
N GLN A 46 14.16 31.08 40.25
CA GLN A 46 13.12 30.11 40.62
C GLN A 46 12.73 30.23 42.09
N LYS A 47 13.70 30.43 43.00
CA LYS A 47 13.47 30.61 44.44
C LYS A 47 12.52 31.78 44.73
N ASP A 48 12.73 32.93 44.11
CA ASP A 48 11.92 34.12 44.32
C ASP A 48 10.50 33.95 43.75
N LYS A 49 10.34 33.21 42.64
CA LYS A 49 9.01 32.84 42.13
C LYS A 49 8.26 31.92 43.08
N ILE A 50 8.93 30.91 43.64
CA ILE A 50 8.34 30.01 44.65
C ILE A 50 7.98 30.80 45.91
N LEU A 51 8.87 31.69 46.38
CA LEU A 51 8.62 32.56 47.52
C LEU A 51 7.39 33.44 47.32
N ASN A 52 7.20 33.99 46.12
CA ASN A 52 6.03 34.81 45.80
C ASN A 52 4.71 34.01 45.82
N ILE A 53 4.74 32.72 45.53
CA ILE A 53 3.55 31.85 45.59
C ILE A 53 3.28 31.40 47.03
N LEU A 54 4.33 30.94 47.72
CA LEU A 54 4.20 30.24 49.00
C LEU A 54 4.40 31.11 50.24
N ASN A 55 4.97 32.30 50.12
CA ASN A 55 5.31 33.21 51.21
C ASN A 55 6.08 32.48 52.33
N ASP A 56 5.53 32.44 53.55
CA ASP A 56 6.09 31.82 54.75
C ASP A 56 6.12 30.28 54.71
N HIS A 57 5.48 29.66 53.72
CA HIS A 57 5.54 28.22 53.51
C HIS A 57 6.80 27.75 52.75
N LEU A 58 7.65 28.69 52.27
CA LEU A 58 9.01 28.38 51.81
C LEU A 58 10.01 28.58 52.96
N ILE A 59 10.67 27.50 53.38
CA ILE A 59 11.61 27.48 54.48
C ILE A 59 12.99 27.07 53.97
N THR A 60 14.00 27.90 54.17
CA THR A 60 15.40 27.55 53.90
C THR A 60 16.06 27.09 55.20
N LEU A 61 16.65 25.89 55.21
CA LEU A 61 17.29 25.35 56.42
C LEU A 61 18.55 26.13 56.80
N SER A 62 18.80 26.19 58.10
CA SER A 62 20.05 26.69 58.66
C SER A 62 21.22 25.72 58.36
N GLU A 63 22.42 26.01 58.85
CA GLU A 63 23.54 25.07 58.82
C GLU A 63 23.23 23.79 59.62
N ASP A 64 22.42 23.88 60.68
CA ASP A 64 21.95 22.71 61.43
C ASP A 64 20.77 22.05 60.70
N LYS A 65 21.10 21.03 59.90
CA LYS A 65 20.11 20.29 59.10
C LYS A 65 19.12 19.49 59.94
N THR A 66 19.35 19.30 61.25
CA THR A 66 18.40 18.62 62.13
C THR A 66 17.12 19.41 62.35
N ASP A 67 17.12 20.72 62.06
CA ASP A 67 15.93 21.59 62.07
C ASP A 67 14.82 21.07 61.15
N LEU A 68 15.17 20.30 60.10
CA LEU A 68 14.20 19.62 59.24
C LEU A 68 13.18 18.79 60.04
N LEU A 69 13.63 18.09 61.08
CA LEU A 69 12.76 17.25 61.91
C LEU A 69 11.78 18.09 62.74
N LYS A 70 12.19 19.28 63.18
CA LYS A 70 11.31 20.22 63.91
C LYS A 70 10.19 20.71 62.99
N TYR A 71 10.54 21.12 61.77
CA TYR A 71 9.54 21.57 60.80
C TYR A 71 8.58 20.45 60.38
N LEU A 72 9.05 19.20 60.31
CA LEU A 72 8.17 18.04 60.06
C LEU A 72 7.12 17.87 61.16
N ASP A 73 7.52 18.01 62.43
CA ASP A 73 6.61 17.94 63.59
C ASP A 73 5.63 19.12 63.65
N GLU A 74 6.02 20.30 63.16
CA GLU A 74 5.18 21.50 63.09
C GLU A 74 4.17 21.42 61.93
N ILE A 75 4.63 21.12 60.71
CA ILE A 75 3.81 21.11 59.49
C ILE A 75 2.81 19.96 59.50
N LYS A 76 3.24 18.77 59.97
CA LYS A 76 2.51 17.50 59.94
C LYS A 76 1.94 17.19 58.54
N PRO A 77 2.82 17.00 57.53
CA PRO A 77 2.38 16.79 56.15
C PRO A 77 1.64 15.47 55.97
N ASN A 78 0.75 15.40 54.97
CA ASN A 78 0.18 14.14 54.51
C ASN A 78 1.12 13.41 53.54
N ILE A 79 1.87 14.18 52.74
CA ILE A 79 2.88 13.69 51.80
C ILE A 79 4.17 14.48 52.00
N ILE A 80 5.28 13.78 52.10
CA ILE A 80 6.63 14.33 51.96
C ILE A 80 7.12 13.94 50.57
N HIS A 81 7.51 14.90 49.75
CA HIS A 81 8.00 14.66 48.41
C HIS A 81 9.43 15.19 48.28
N PHE A 82 10.40 14.28 48.16
CA PHE A 82 11.78 14.65 47.87
C PHE A 82 11.97 14.94 46.38
N GLU A 83 12.53 16.11 46.07
CA GLU A 83 12.91 16.54 44.71
C GLU A 83 14.38 16.25 44.41
N GLU A 84 14.91 15.16 44.97
CA GLU A 84 16.05 14.36 44.52
C GLU A 84 16.16 13.15 45.47
N MET A 85 16.93 12.11 45.11
CA MET A 85 17.27 11.01 46.02
C MET A 85 17.92 11.59 47.31
N PRO A 86 17.36 11.32 48.51
CA PRO A 86 17.91 11.85 49.76
C PRO A 86 19.36 11.42 50.00
N GLU A 87 19.76 10.26 49.47
CA GLU A 87 21.13 9.75 49.54
C GLU A 87 22.18 10.70 48.94
N PHE A 88 21.79 11.65 48.09
CA PHE A 88 22.73 12.63 47.51
C PHE A 88 23.02 13.83 48.41
N PHE A 89 22.09 14.22 49.29
CA PHE A 89 22.17 15.52 49.96
C PHE A 89 21.78 15.52 51.45
N MET A 90 21.21 14.43 51.94
CA MET A 90 20.75 14.27 53.31
C MET A 90 21.60 13.23 54.05
N SER A 91 21.88 13.48 55.34
CA SER A 91 22.55 12.49 56.18
C SER A 91 21.65 11.29 56.50
N ASP A 92 22.25 10.10 56.58
CA ASP A 92 21.53 8.87 56.90
C ASP A 92 20.76 8.98 58.24
N GLU A 93 21.31 9.68 59.25
CA GLU A 93 20.63 9.88 60.55
C GLU A 93 19.29 10.62 60.41
N ILE A 94 19.21 11.62 59.53
CA ILE A 94 17.97 12.37 59.29
C ILE A 94 17.02 11.53 58.43
N ALA A 95 17.54 10.88 57.39
CA ALA A 95 16.75 10.02 56.52
C ALA A 95 16.09 8.86 57.31
N GLU A 96 16.82 8.17 58.18
CA GLU A 96 16.28 7.09 59.03
C GLU A 96 15.07 7.55 59.87
N LYS A 97 15.12 8.76 60.43
CA LYS A 97 14.02 9.32 61.24
C LYS A 97 12.79 9.65 60.40
N ILE A 98 12.98 10.06 59.14
CA ILE A 98 11.90 10.37 58.20
C ILE A 98 11.31 9.07 57.62
N TYR A 99 12.14 8.07 57.32
CA TYR A 99 11.75 6.82 56.64
C TYR A 99 11.30 5.70 57.60
N LYS A 100 11.04 6.00 58.88
CA LYS A 100 10.57 5.04 59.87
C LYS A 100 9.32 4.25 59.42
N GLU A 101 9.27 2.98 59.80
CA GLU A 101 8.22 2.01 59.42
C GLU A 101 6.81 2.45 59.84
N HIS A 102 6.67 3.03 61.04
CA HIS A 102 5.39 3.55 61.55
C HIS A 102 5.34 5.07 61.40
N ARG A 103 4.71 5.53 60.32
CA ARG A 103 4.51 6.94 59.98
C ARG A 103 3.08 7.22 59.50
N ASN A 104 2.63 8.47 59.65
CA ASN A 104 1.27 8.93 59.28
C ASN A 104 1.26 9.73 57.96
N TYR A 105 2.34 9.66 57.18
CA TYR A 105 2.51 10.36 55.91
C TYR A 105 3.07 9.39 54.86
N LEU A 106 2.82 9.71 53.60
CA LEU A 106 3.45 9.03 52.47
C LEU A 106 4.73 9.77 52.06
N ILE A 107 5.70 9.03 51.55
CA ILE A 107 6.93 9.57 50.97
C ILE A 107 6.95 9.31 49.48
N PHE A 108 7.08 10.36 48.70
CA PHE A 108 7.35 10.28 47.27
C PHE A 108 8.75 10.81 46.96
N GLU A 109 9.36 10.30 45.90
CA GLU A 109 10.67 10.77 45.42
C GLU A 109 10.63 11.03 43.93
N THR A 110 11.12 12.19 43.50
CA THR A 110 11.45 12.51 42.11
C THR A 110 12.95 12.68 42.01
N SER A 111 13.60 11.93 41.12
CA SER A 111 15.00 12.16 40.78
C SER A 111 15.10 13.04 39.53
N HIS A 112 16.00 14.02 39.57
CA HIS A 112 16.30 14.91 38.44
C HIS A 112 17.65 14.59 37.79
N ASP A 113 18.44 13.73 38.43
CA ASP A 113 19.72 13.22 37.96
C ASP A 113 19.62 11.76 37.49
N SER A 114 20.09 11.48 36.27
CA SER A 114 20.11 10.12 35.70
C SER A 114 21.37 9.33 36.04
N SER A 115 22.31 9.92 36.78
CA SER A 115 23.57 9.28 37.21
C SER A 115 23.43 8.46 38.49
N PHE A 116 22.31 8.58 39.24
CA PHE A 116 22.09 7.78 40.45
C PHE A 116 22.03 6.29 40.10
N ASN A 117 22.88 5.50 40.75
CA ASN A 117 22.87 4.05 40.60
C ASN A 117 21.77 3.45 41.50
N PRO A 118 20.75 2.76 40.94
CA PRO A 118 19.67 2.21 41.76
C PRO A 118 20.12 1.16 42.78
N ASP A 119 21.29 0.54 42.61
CA ASP A 119 21.86 -0.37 43.64
C ASP A 119 22.31 0.36 44.91
N ASP A 120 22.53 1.67 44.84
CA ASP A 120 22.96 2.49 45.97
C ASP A 120 21.77 3.04 46.77
N LYS A 121 20.52 2.74 46.35
CA LYS A 121 19.30 3.17 47.04
C LYS A 121 19.17 2.45 48.39
N ARG A 122 19.12 3.24 49.47
CA ARG A 122 19.05 2.72 50.85
C ARG A 122 17.68 2.92 51.48
N PHE A 123 17.03 4.05 51.19
CA PHE A 123 15.74 4.42 51.78
C PHE A 123 14.64 4.26 50.75
N LEU A 124 13.58 3.50 51.05
CA LEU A 124 12.51 3.22 50.07
C LEU A 124 11.29 4.14 50.29
N PRO A 125 10.86 4.90 49.27
CA PRO A 125 9.64 5.69 49.36
C PRO A 125 8.40 4.82 49.14
N ASP A 126 7.21 5.38 49.37
CA ASP A 126 5.94 4.74 49.02
C ASP A 126 5.69 4.77 47.51
N LYS A 127 6.28 5.75 46.79
CA LYS A 127 6.18 5.86 45.33
C LYS A 127 7.33 6.67 44.72
N PHE A 128 7.85 6.21 43.58
CA PHE A 128 8.71 7.02 42.72
C PHE A 128 7.89 7.77 41.66
N LEU A 129 8.21 9.05 41.47
CA LEU A 129 7.62 9.94 40.46
C LEU A 129 8.74 10.47 39.57
N PHE A 130 9.14 9.69 38.57
CA PHE A 130 10.28 10.00 37.71
C PHE A 130 9.97 11.05 36.64
N CYS A 131 11.00 11.75 36.18
CA CYS A 131 10.89 12.77 35.13
C CYS A 131 11.12 12.22 33.72
N SER A 132 11.55 10.94 33.57
CA SER A 132 11.76 10.29 32.27
C SER A 132 11.52 8.77 32.31
N ASP A 133 11.19 8.20 31.15
CA ASP A 133 11.03 6.75 30.96
C ASP A 133 12.33 5.98 31.22
N ASN A 134 13.49 6.57 30.88
CA ASN A 134 14.80 5.98 31.17
C ASN A 134 15.00 5.73 32.68
N GLN A 135 14.63 6.69 33.53
CA GLN A 135 14.69 6.50 34.98
C GLN A 135 13.72 5.40 35.45
N LEU A 136 12.50 5.36 34.92
CA LEU A 136 11.53 4.30 35.23
C LEU A 136 12.08 2.91 34.88
N ILE A 137 12.74 2.77 33.72
CA ILE A 137 13.37 1.51 33.30
C ILE A 137 14.53 1.14 34.23
N ASN A 138 15.38 2.09 34.61
CA ASN A 138 16.55 1.83 35.46
C ASN A 138 16.16 1.37 36.88
N PHE A 139 15.09 1.94 37.43
CA PHE A 139 14.63 1.63 38.79
C PHE A 139 13.64 0.46 38.86
N ARG A 140 13.28 -0.18 37.74
CA ARG A 140 12.28 -1.27 37.69
C ARG A 140 12.58 -2.48 38.59
N LYS A 141 13.84 -2.64 39.01
CA LYS A 141 14.27 -3.74 39.90
C LYS A 141 13.93 -3.51 41.37
N ILE A 142 13.62 -2.27 41.75
CA ILE A 142 13.22 -1.92 43.11
C ILE A 142 11.71 -2.11 43.21
N ASP A 143 11.27 -2.91 44.18
CA ASP A 143 9.85 -3.22 44.42
C ASP A 143 9.12 -2.06 45.11
N VAL A 144 9.05 -0.92 44.43
CA VAL A 144 8.34 0.30 44.84
C VAL A 144 7.51 0.78 43.65
N PRO A 145 6.22 1.13 43.84
CA PRO A 145 5.40 1.67 42.77
C PRO A 145 6.06 2.90 42.12
N ALA A 146 6.11 2.94 40.79
CA ALA A 146 6.75 4.02 40.05
C ALA A 146 5.90 4.45 38.85
N CYS A 147 5.91 5.74 38.52
CA CYS A 147 5.38 6.25 37.26
C CYS A 147 6.18 7.47 36.79
N VAL A 148 6.07 7.78 35.50
CA VAL A 148 6.64 8.99 34.93
C VAL A 148 5.62 10.13 35.03
N ILE A 149 6.05 11.26 35.58
CA ILE A 149 5.35 12.55 35.46
C ILE A 149 6.27 13.43 34.63
N GLU A 150 5.76 13.98 33.54
CA GLU A 150 6.54 14.84 32.67
C GLU A 150 6.30 16.31 32.94
N TYR A 151 7.31 17.13 32.64
CA TYR A 151 7.12 18.57 32.59
C TYR A 151 6.11 18.91 31.49
N PRO A 152 5.06 19.70 31.78
CA PRO A 152 4.01 20.00 30.82
C PRO A 152 4.58 20.80 29.62
N VAL A 153 4.13 20.46 28.42
CA VAL A 153 4.52 21.14 27.17
C VAL A 153 3.27 21.74 26.54
N ASP A 154 2.99 23.00 26.89
CA ASP A 154 1.89 23.74 26.29
C ASP A 154 2.31 24.29 24.92
N LYS A 155 1.60 23.91 23.85
CA LYS A 155 1.90 24.46 22.50
C LYS A 155 1.69 25.97 22.50
N LYS A 156 2.76 26.72 22.23
CA LYS A 156 2.75 28.17 22.08
C LYS A 156 2.70 28.54 20.60
N ILE A 157 2.10 29.69 20.30
CA ILE A 157 2.03 30.21 18.93
C ILE A 157 3.22 31.16 18.77
N LYS A 158 4.06 30.91 17.76
CA LYS A 158 5.15 31.84 17.38
C LYS A 158 4.60 33.25 17.19
N ASP A 159 5.29 34.25 17.75
CA ASP A 159 4.88 35.64 17.60
C ASP A 159 4.99 36.04 16.12
N LYS A 160 3.89 36.53 15.53
CA LYS A 160 3.86 37.01 14.14
C LYS A 160 4.76 38.23 13.90
N ARG A 161 5.41 38.74 14.95
CA ARG A 161 6.29 39.92 14.96
C ARG A 161 7.73 39.58 15.33
N ARG A 162 8.27 38.45 14.84
CA ARG A 162 9.69 38.05 15.00
C ARG A 162 10.64 39.25 14.93
N ASP A 163 10.54 40.03 13.85
CA ASP A 163 11.45 41.15 13.59
C ASP A 163 11.34 42.27 14.62
N VAL A 164 10.15 42.48 15.21
CA VAL A 164 9.97 43.46 16.29
C VAL A 164 10.69 42.97 17.55
N VAL A 165 10.51 41.71 17.92
CA VAL A 165 11.15 41.11 19.11
C VAL A 165 12.67 41.13 18.95
N LEU A 166 13.21 40.83 17.77
CA LEU A 166 14.65 40.89 17.50
C LEU A 166 15.20 42.32 17.62
N ARG A 167 14.48 43.33 17.09
CA ARG A 167 14.86 44.74 17.25
C ARG A 167 14.80 45.21 18.70
N GLU A 168 13.82 44.74 19.48
CA GLU A 168 13.72 45.02 20.91
C GLU A 168 14.85 44.38 21.71
N LEU A 169 15.32 43.20 21.28
CA LEU A 169 16.54 42.58 21.80
C LEU A 169 17.82 43.28 21.32
N GLY A 170 17.73 44.17 20.33
CA GLY A 170 18.88 44.92 19.79
C GLY A 170 19.71 44.16 18.77
N VAL A 171 19.13 43.16 18.09
CA VAL A 171 19.82 42.32 17.09
C VAL A 171 19.19 42.49 15.70
N ASP A 172 19.97 42.22 14.64
CA ASP A 172 19.55 42.47 13.26
C ASP A 172 18.57 41.40 12.74
N PRO A 173 17.29 41.74 12.49
CA PRO A 173 16.30 40.77 12.03
C PRO A 173 16.57 40.19 10.63
N ALA A 174 17.46 40.79 9.84
CA ALA A 174 17.86 40.28 8.52
C ALA A 174 18.77 39.04 8.62
N LEU A 175 19.42 38.83 9.76
CA LEU A 175 20.24 37.66 10.01
C LEU A 175 19.40 36.46 10.48
N LYS A 176 20.03 35.29 10.39
CA LYS A 176 19.54 34.07 11.03
C LYS A 176 20.09 33.98 12.44
N HIS A 177 19.25 33.55 13.37
CA HIS A 177 19.59 33.53 14.79
C HIS A 177 19.47 32.12 15.37
N VAL A 178 20.56 31.63 15.96
CA VAL A 178 20.65 30.33 16.64
C VAL A 178 20.70 30.56 18.15
N LEU A 179 19.84 29.86 18.89
CA LEU A 179 19.74 29.97 20.33
C LEU A 179 20.34 28.74 21.02
N ASN A 180 21.22 28.98 21.99
CA ASN A 180 21.67 28.01 22.99
C ASN A 180 21.25 28.48 24.38
N VAL A 181 20.58 27.62 25.14
CA VAL A 181 20.14 27.92 26.53
C VAL A 181 20.75 26.91 27.48
N GLY A 182 21.51 27.41 28.47
CA GLY A 182 22.08 26.58 29.52
C GLY A 182 23.28 27.20 30.22
N LEU A 183 23.55 26.72 31.43
CA LEU A 183 24.75 27.06 32.20
C LEU A 183 26.02 26.74 31.41
N TRP A 184 27.03 27.61 31.48
CA TRP A 184 28.32 27.35 30.81
C TRP A 184 29.14 26.30 31.57
N THR A 185 29.10 25.06 31.09
CA THR A 185 29.87 23.95 31.65
C THR A 185 30.39 23.03 30.55
N SER A 186 31.45 22.26 30.85
CA SER A 186 31.99 21.26 29.93
C SER A 186 30.94 20.27 29.43
N ARG A 187 29.99 19.89 30.27
CA ARG A 187 28.84 19.05 29.91
C ARG A 187 27.95 19.70 28.85
N LYS A 188 27.62 20.98 29.00
CA LYS A 188 26.73 21.70 28.07
C LYS A 188 27.42 22.05 26.75
N ASN A 189 28.75 21.99 26.73
CA ASN A 189 29.61 22.03 25.54
C ASN A 189 29.35 23.23 24.60
N GLN A 190 29.31 24.44 25.16
CA GLN A 190 29.23 25.69 24.39
C GLN A 190 30.41 25.87 23.41
N ALA A 191 31.56 25.26 23.69
CA ALA A 191 32.71 25.23 22.78
C ALA A 191 32.33 24.74 21.37
N GLU A 192 31.50 23.71 21.25
CA GLU A 192 31.03 23.19 19.97
C GLU A 192 30.13 24.18 19.22
N VAL A 193 29.29 24.94 19.94
CA VAL A 193 28.49 26.02 19.35
C VAL A 193 29.38 27.11 18.75
N ILE A 194 30.48 27.45 19.43
CA ILE A 194 31.46 28.44 18.98
C ILE A 194 32.15 27.98 17.68
N GLU A 195 32.47 26.69 17.55
CA GLU A 195 33.03 26.16 16.31
C GLU A 195 32.03 26.26 15.14
N TYR A 196 30.74 26.03 15.37
CA TYR A 196 29.73 26.29 14.35
C TYR A 196 29.62 27.77 13.98
N ALA A 197 29.75 28.68 14.96
CA ALA A 197 29.75 30.11 14.70
C ALA A 197 30.90 30.56 13.80
N LYS A 198 32.09 29.93 13.93
CA LYS A 198 33.23 30.16 13.03
C LYS A 198 32.94 29.70 11.59
N LEU A 199 32.20 28.61 11.42
CA LEU A 199 31.84 28.07 10.11
C LEU A 199 30.70 28.85 9.42
N LEU A 200 29.87 29.57 10.19
CA LEU A 200 28.72 30.33 9.69
C LEU A 200 28.79 31.82 10.10
N PRO A 201 29.72 32.62 9.53
CA PRO A 201 29.93 34.02 9.93
C PRO A 201 28.70 34.93 9.67
N ASP A 202 27.80 34.54 8.77
CA ASP A 202 26.57 35.29 8.45
C ASP A 202 25.37 34.90 9.34
N VAL A 203 25.59 34.09 10.39
CA VAL A 203 24.54 33.63 11.33
C VAL A 203 24.91 34.10 12.72
N GLN A 204 23.94 34.67 13.44
CA GLN A 204 24.14 35.16 14.80
C GLN A 204 23.84 34.05 15.82
N PHE A 205 24.77 33.80 16.75
CA PHE A 205 24.63 32.79 17.80
C PHE A 205 24.42 33.45 19.16
N HIS A 206 23.41 33.00 19.90
CA HIS A 206 22.99 33.58 21.17
C HIS A 206 23.13 32.56 22.31
N PHE A 207 23.88 32.93 23.34
CA PHE A 207 24.08 32.13 24.54
C PHE A 207 23.32 32.74 25.71
N VAL A 208 22.24 32.08 26.15
CA VAL A 208 21.44 32.48 27.31
C VAL A 208 21.73 31.51 28.46
N GLY A 209 22.40 32.01 29.49
CA GLY A 209 22.88 31.21 30.62
C GLY A 209 24.00 31.92 31.36
N ASN A 210 24.13 31.65 32.66
CA ASN A 210 25.11 32.33 33.50
C ASN A 210 26.52 31.73 33.38
N LEU A 211 27.51 32.50 33.87
CA LEU A 211 28.94 32.18 33.91
C LEU A 211 29.35 31.92 35.37
N ALA A 212 28.84 30.85 35.99
CA ALA A 212 29.10 30.59 37.40
C ALA A 212 30.59 30.40 37.71
N GLU A 213 31.08 31.03 38.79
CA GLU A 213 32.51 31.09 39.13
C GLU A 213 33.13 29.69 39.33
N ASN A 214 32.36 28.72 39.81
CA ASN A 214 32.81 27.34 39.99
C ASN A 214 33.10 26.61 38.67
N PHE A 215 32.69 27.15 37.51
CA PHE A 215 33.00 26.64 36.18
C PHE A 215 33.91 27.58 35.37
N LYS A 216 34.57 28.54 36.03
CA LYS A 216 35.40 29.57 35.38
C LYS A 216 36.49 29.02 34.47
N GLU A 217 37.14 27.94 34.89
CA GLU A 217 38.19 27.29 34.09
C GLU A 217 37.68 26.86 32.70
N TYR A 218 36.38 26.59 32.56
CA TYR A 218 35.75 26.24 31.29
C TYR A 218 35.35 27.48 30.48
N TRP A 219 34.61 28.42 31.08
CA TRP A 219 33.98 29.50 30.31
C TRP A 219 34.88 30.71 30.06
N GLU A 220 35.86 30.97 30.93
CA GLU A 220 36.76 32.12 30.78
C GLU A 220 37.59 32.08 29.48
N PRO A 221 38.23 30.96 29.10
CA PRO A 221 38.94 30.91 27.82
C PRO A 221 38.00 31.05 26.62
N LEU A 222 36.83 30.41 26.66
CA LEU A 222 35.86 30.44 25.55
C LEU A 222 35.31 31.85 25.29
N THR A 223 35.03 32.61 26.35
CA THR A 223 34.48 33.97 26.25
C THR A 223 35.50 35.00 25.75
N LYS A 224 36.81 34.72 25.85
CA LYS A 224 37.88 35.60 25.33
C LYS A 224 38.12 35.46 23.83
N GLU A 225 37.76 34.32 23.24
CA GLU A 225 37.99 33.98 21.83
C GLU A 225 36.68 33.85 21.04
N LEU A 226 35.61 34.55 21.46
CA LEU A 226 34.33 34.50 20.78
C LEU A 226 34.39 35.16 19.39
N PRO A 227 33.89 34.48 18.34
CA PRO A 227 33.61 35.09 17.05
C PRO A 227 32.68 36.31 17.17
N ASP A 228 32.83 37.29 16.26
CA ASP A 228 32.03 38.53 16.25
C ASP A 228 30.52 38.27 16.11
N ASN A 229 30.14 37.12 15.56
CA ASN A 229 28.74 36.69 15.42
C ASN A 229 28.17 35.99 16.66
N CYS A 230 28.89 35.92 17.79
CA CYS A 230 28.42 35.36 19.06
C CYS A 230 28.00 36.44 20.06
N ILE A 231 26.87 36.25 20.74
CA ILE A 231 26.38 37.14 21.80
C ILE A 231 26.11 36.33 23.08
N VAL A 232 26.74 36.72 24.18
CA VAL A 232 26.51 36.15 25.51
C VAL A 232 25.58 37.06 26.30
N TRP A 233 24.38 36.56 26.63
CA TRP A 233 23.34 37.32 27.30
C TRP A 233 23.36 37.20 28.83
N GLY A 234 24.09 36.22 29.36
CA GLY A 234 24.03 35.88 30.78
C GLY A 234 22.69 35.23 31.17
N GLU A 235 22.37 35.26 32.46
CA GLU A 235 21.07 34.82 32.98
C GLU A 235 19.96 35.78 32.55
N ARG A 236 18.79 35.24 32.18
CA ARG A 236 17.64 36.00 31.67
C ARG A 236 16.35 35.49 32.29
N GLU A 237 15.47 36.40 32.68
CA GLU A 237 14.11 36.07 33.15
C GLU A 237 13.11 35.89 32.00
N ASP A 238 13.45 36.39 30.80
CA ASP A 238 12.60 36.48 29.62
C ASP A 238 13.01 35.50 28.50
N VAL A 239 13.52 34.31 28.85
CA VAL A 239 13.98 33.27 27.89
C VAL A 239 12.93 32.93 26.83
N ASP A 240 11.65 32.96 27.20
CA ASP A 240 10.51 32.76 26.28
C ASP A 240 10.52 33.75 25.10
N ARG A 241 11.02 34.98 25.26
CA ARG A 241 11.16 35.95 24.16
C ARG A 241 12.16 35.45 23.12
N PHE A 242 13.25 34.83 23.55
CA PHE A 242 14.24 34.24 22.64
C PHE A 242 13.61 33.08 21.86
N TYR A 243 12.98 32.13 22.56
CA TYR A 243 12.29 31.02 21.88
C TYR A 243 11.23 31.53 20.86
N SER A 244 10.55 32.63 21.15
CA SER A 244 9.53 33.17 20.24
C SER A 244 10.06 33.69 18.89
N CYS A 245 11.34 34.07 18.80
CA CYS A 245 11.89 34.80 17.64
C CYS A 245 13.12 34.17 16.96
N MET A 246 13.77 33.19 17.58
CA MET A 246 14.98 32.55 17.05
C MET A 246 14.63 31.52 15.96
N ASP A 247 15.54 31.33 15.00
CA ASP A 247 15.31 30.44 13.84
C ASP A 247 15.59 28.98 14.16
N LEU A 248 16.53 28.70 15.06
CA LEU A 248 16.96 27.36 15.44
C LEU A 248 17.36 27.31 16.92
N PHE A 249 17.00 26.24 17.61
CA PHE A 249 17.52 25.91 18.93
C PHE A 249 18.63 24.86 18.81
N LEU A 250 19.80 25.15 19.37
CA LEU A 250 20.99 24.30 19.31
C LEU A 250 21.38 23.82 20.71
N PHE A 251 21.36 22.51 20.92
CA PHE A 251 21.61 21.88 22.20
C PHE A 251 22.76 20.86 22.12
N THR A 252 23.98 21.34 22.34
CA THR A 252 25.23 20.55 22.22
C THR A 252 25.61 19.80 23.49
N SER A 253 24.69 19.64 24.44
CA SER A 253 25.02 18.96 25.70
C SER A 253 25.40 17.51 25.45
N LYS A 254 26.48 17.07 26.09
CA LYS A 254 26.98 15.69 26.08
C LYS A 254 26.84 15.08 27.47
N GLY A 255 26.88 13.76 27.55
CA GLY A 255 26.93 13.03 28.82
C GLY A 255 28.23 12.25 28.97
N SER A 256 28.62 12.00 30.22
CA SER A 256 29.60 10.97 30.59
C SER A 256 28.88 9.86 31.39
N PRO A 257 29.49 8.69 31.63
CA PRO A 257 28.89 7.66 32.48
C PRO A 257 28.48 8.14 33.88
N HIS A 258 29.13 9.19 34.39
CA HIS A 258 28.91 9.74 35.74
C HIS A 258 28.26 11.13 35.75
N ASP A 259 27.91 11.69 34.59
CA ASP A 259 27.25 12.99 34.48
C ASP A 259 26.44 13.01 33.18
N LYS A 260 25.16 12.67 33.27
CA LYS A 260 24.25 12.53 32.12
C LYS A 260 23.19 13.62 32.14
N GLU A 261 22.79 14.07 30.96
CA GLU A 261 21.56 14.85 30.82
C GLU A 261 20.36 13.92 31.00
N THR A 262 19.41 14.26 31.88
CA THR A 262 18.26 13.39 32.19
C THR A 262 17.11 13.57 31.20
N ASN A 263 16.52 14.76 31.18
CA ASN A 263 15.39 15.11 30.34
C ASN A 263 15.35 16.65 30.23
N PRO A 264 16.13 17.24 29.31
CA PRO A 264 16.42 18.66 29.31
C PRO A 264 15.15 19.47 29.04
N LEU A 265 14.76 20.31 30.01
CA LEU A 265 13.58 21.17 29.89
C LEU A 265 13.66 22.10 28.68
N VAL A 266 14.86 22.58 28.35
CA VAL A 266 15.10 23.51 27.24
C VAL A 266 14.75 22.93 25.87
N ILE A 267 14.84 21.60 25.68
CA ILE A 267 14.35 20.94 24.45
C ILE A 267 12.82 21.01 24.42
N LYS A 268 12.16 20.69 25.53
CA LYS A 268 10.70 20.77 25.64
C LYS A 268 10.17 22.19 25.44
N GLU A 269 10.87 23.19 25.99
CA GLU A 269 10.57 24.60 25.80
C GLU A 269 10.71 25.00 24.33
N ALA A 270 11.80 24.64 23.66
CA ALA A 270 11.97 24.91 22.23
C ALA A 270 10.89 24.23 21.36
N LEU A 271 10.53 22.97 21.68
CA LEU A 271 9.44 22.24 21.01
C LEU A 271 8.09 22.93 21.22
N SER A 272 7.84 23.48 22.41
CA SER A 272 6.60 24.22 22.71
C SER A 272 6.38 25.41 21.79
N TRP A 273 7.48 26.02 21.30
CA TRP A 273 7.49 27.17 20.39
C TRP A 273 7.62 26.76 18.91
N ASN A 274 7.62 25.46 18.59
CA ASN A 274 7.80 24.95 17.22
C ASN A 274 9.06 25.53 16.54
N ILE A 275 10.16 25.60 17.28
CA ILE A 275 11.47 25.95 16.75
C ILE A 275 12.13 24.64 16.29
N PRO A 276 12.74 24.61 15.10
CA PRO A 276 13.65 23.52 14.74
C PRO A 276 14.70 23.31 15.83
N ILE A 277 15.10 22.06 16.07
CA ILE A 277 16.09 21.71 17.09
C ILE A 277 17.19 20.87 16.46
N LEU A 278 18.44 21.23 16.76
CA LEU A 278 19.63 20.43 16.48
C LEU A 278 20.30 20.07 17.82
N ALA A 279 20.44 18.78 18.13
CA ALA A 279 20.95 18.33 19.42
C ALA A 279 21.76 17.02 19.34
N HIS A 280 22.55 16.69 20.35
CA HIS A 280 23.14 15.33 20.47
C HIS A 280 22.07 14.32 20.89
N ASN A 281 22.07 13.13 20.29
CA ASN A 281 21.23 12.02 20.73
C ASN A 281 21.88 11.36 21.94
N LEU A 282 21.20 11.34 23.09
CA LEU A 282 21.70 10.75 24.33
C LEU A 282 20.81 9.58 24.72
N ASP A 283 21.42 8.48 25.21
CA ASP A 283 20.70 7.27 25.62
C ASP A 283 19.53 7.52 26.58
N SER A 284 19.63 8.58 27.40
CA SER A 284 18.58 8.98 28.35
C SER A 284 17.28 9.43 27.68
N TYR A 285 17.31 9.76 26.39
CA TYR A 285 16.15 10.18 25.60
C TYR A 285 15.35 9.00 25.06
N LEU A 286 15.95 7.81 24.96
CA LEU A 286 15.39 6.68 24.21
C LEU A 286 15.03 7.12 22.78
N ASP A 287 13.80 6.85 22.32
CA ASP A 287 13.25 7.23 21.01
C ASP A 287 12.36 8.49 21.06
N LYS A 288 12.30 9.16 22.22
CA LYS A 288 11.26 10.14 22.53
C LYS A 288 11.22 11.37 21.61
N TYR A 289 12.37 11.78 21.10
CA TYR A 289 12.53 13.03 20.36
C TYR A 289 12.86 12.82 18.87
N ASP A 290 12.94 11.56 18.41
CA ASP A 290 13.39 11.21 17.06
C ASP A 290 12.51 11.83 15.96
N ASP A 291 11.23 12.03 16.23
CA ASP A 291 10.26 12.61 15.30
C ASP A 291 10.31 14.15 15.21
N ARG A 292 11.01 14.81 16.13
CA ARG A 292 10.93 16.27 16.36
C ARG A 292 12.28 16.98 16.45
N VAL A 293 13.36 16.24 16.65
CA VAL A 293 14.72 16.77 16.82
C VAL A 293 15.62 16.24 15.71
N THR A 294 16.42 17.11 15.10
CA THR A 294 17.51 16.66 14.23
C THR A 294 18.73 16.36 15.09
N TRP A 295 19.31 15.17 14.92
CA TRP A 295 20.47 14.75 15.68
C TRP A 295 21.79 15.25 15.06
N LEU A 296 22.72 15.70 15.89
CA LEU A 296 24.11 16.00 15.55
C LEU A 296 24.86 14.70 15.21
N SER A 297 25.81 14.79 14.30
CA SER A 297 26.79 13.73 13.98
C SER A 297 28.15 14.04 14.63
N ASP A 298 29.07 13.08 14.61
CA ASP A 298 30.45 13.30 15.07
C ASP A 298 31.27 14.21 14.13
N ASP A 299 30.84 14.39 12.87
CA ASP A 299 31.47 15.29 11.91
C ASP A 299 30.87 16.70 11.99
N ILE A 300 31.73 17.67 12.33
CA ILE A 300 31.38 19.08 12.46
C ILE A 300 30.90 19.71 11.15
N ASN A 301 31.44 19.29 10.01
CA ASN A 301 31.05 19.82 8.69
C ASN A 301 29.66 19.33 8.30
N ILE A 302 29.33 18.07 8.63
CA ILE A 302 27.97 17.54 8.45
C ILE A 302 26.97 18.32 9.32
N ASN A 303 27.35 18.66 10.55
CA ASN A 303 26.52 19.50 11.41
C ASN A 303 26.37 20.93 10.86
N ALA A 304 27.41 21.51 10.28
CA ALA A 304 27.31 22.80 9.59
C ALA A 304 26.33 22.74 8.41
N ILE A 305 26.33 21.66 7.63
CA ILE A 305 25.34 21.45 6.55
C ILE A 305 23.92 21.34 7.12
N LYS A 306 23.72 20.58 8.21
CA LYS A 306 22.42 20.49 8.90
C LYS A 306 21.95 21.87 9.39
N LEU A 307 22.85 22.71 9.91
CA LEU A 307 22.55 24.10 10.29
C LEU A 307 22.07 24.91 9.08
N HIS A 308 22.77 24.85 7.93
CA HIS A 308 22.34 25.52 6.71
C HIS A 308 20.93 25.11 6.28
N ARG A 309 20.61 23.81 6.36
CA ARG A 309 19.29 23.27 6.05
C ARG A 309 18.22 23.78 7.01
N LEU A 310 18.41 23.62 8.32
CA LEU A 310 17.40 24.00 9.32
C LEU A 310 17.16 25.52 9.38
N LEU A 311 18.17 26.32 9.03
CA LEU A 311 18.05 27.78 8.94
C LEU A 311 17.44 28.27 7.61
N GLY A 312 17.23 27.39 6.64
CA GLY A 312 16.69 27.73 5.32
C GLY A 312 17.66 28.53 4.44
N ILE A 313 18.97 28.26 4.56
CA ILE A 313 20.05 28.96 3.84
C ILE A 313 20.94 27.99 3.05
N SER A 314 20.39 26.85 2.63
CA SER A 314 21.09 25.80 1.86
C SER A 314 21.57 26.26 0.49
N ASP A 315 20.95 27.27 -0.12
CA ASP A 315 21.38 27.80 -1.43
C ASP A 315 22.80 28.41 -1.37
N LYS A 316 23.33 28.71 -0.16
CA LYS A 316 24.73 29.12 0.04
C LYS A 316 25.75 27.98 -0.14
N ILE A 317 25.31 26.73 -0.01
CA ILE A 317 26.18 25.54 -0.08
C ILE A 317 25.87 24.66 -1.30
N VAL A 318 24.62 24.62 -1.75
CA VAL A 318 24.20 23.88 -2.95
C VAL A 318 23.26 24.76 -3.76
N ASN A 319 23.73 25.22 -4.93
CA ASN A 319 22.85 25.85 -5.90
C ASN A 319 22.14 24.76 -6.71
N CYS A 320 20.84 24.64 -6.52
CA CYS A 320 20.01 23.64 -7.18
C CYS A 320 18.88 24.33 -7.95
N SER A 321 18.77 24.01 -9.24
CA SER A 321 17.78 24.57 -10.17
C SER A 321 17.16 23.48 -11.02
N ILE A 322 16.01 23.77 -11.64
CA ILE A 322 15.33 22.84 -12.53
C ILE A 322 14.98 23.51 -13.86
N GLU A 323 15.15 22.75 -14.95
CA GLU A 323 14.68 23.09 -16.30
C GLU A 323 13.88 21.90 -16.82
N GLU A 324 12.59 22.09 -17.13
CA GLU A 324 11.62 21.00 -17.32
C GLU A 324 11.64 20.00 -16.15
N THR A 325 12.09 18.76 -16.37
CA THR A 325 12.27 17.72 -15.34
C THR A 325 13.74 17.49 -14.99
N LYS A 326 14.68 18.20 -15.63
CA LYS A 326 16.11 18.07 -15.39
C LYS A 326 16.54 18.97 -14.22
N VAL A 327 17.00 18.35 -13.14
CA VAL A 327 17.53 19.03 -11.96
C VAL A 327 19.04 19.19 -12.11
N THR A 328 19.54 20.42 -11.95
CA THR A 328 20.97 20.74 -12.00
C THR A 328 21.46 21.13 -10.62
N PHE A 329 22.66 20.66 -10.26
CA PHE A 329 23.29 20.85 -8.96
C PHE A 329 24.69 21.45 -9.15
N HIS A 330 24.97 22.50 -8.37
CA HIS A 330 26.32 23.02 -8.18
C HIS A 330 26.61 23.07 -6.69
N PHE A 331 27.50 22.18 -6.24
CA PHE A 331 28.00 22.11 -4.87
C PHE A 331 29.10 23.16 -4.71
N LEU A 332 28.85 24.13 -3.84
CA LEU A 332 29.74 25.28 -3.64
C LEU A 332 30.78 24.93 -2.58
N ASN A 333 30.43 25.16 -1.32
CA ASN A 333 31.24 24.81 -0.16
C ASN A 333 30.82 23.44 0.38
N PHE A 334 31.70 22.78 1.14
CA PHE A 334 31.47 21.44 1.72
C PHE A 334 31.21 20.31 0.71
N TYR A 335 31.66 20.44 -0.55
CA TYR A 335 31.47 19.39 -1.55
C TYR A 335 31.95 18.00 -1.08
N GLU A 336 33.08 17.93 -0.39
CA GLU A 336 33.61 16.66 0.15
C GLU A 336 32.63 15.94 1.10
N CYS A 337 31.77 16.68 1.80
CA CYS A 337 30.72 16.10 2.65
C CYS A 337 29.54 15.54 1.86
N PHE A 338 29.35 16.00 0.62
CA PHE A 338 28.34 15.53 -0.32
C PHE A 338 28.87 14.45 -1.27
N HIS A 339 30.19 14.36 -1.47
CA HIS A 339 30.78 13.38 -2.39
C HIS A 339 30.40 11.95 -2.01
N GLU A 340 30.00 11.16 -3.01
CA GLU A 340 29.52 9.78 -2.88
C GLU A 340 28.29 9.58 -1.98
N LYS A 341 27.61 10.67 -1.59
CA LYS A 341 26.38 10.63 -0.80
C LYS A 341 25.14 10.38 -1.65
N LEU A 342 24.11 9.82 -1.03
CA LEU A 342 22.85 9.45 -1.67
C LEU A 342 22.03 10.69 -2.07
N LEU A 343 21.78 10.84 -3.37
CA LEU A 343 20.86 11.80 -3.97
C LEU A 343 19.57 11.08 -4.39
N CYS A 344 18.44 11.61 -3.91
CA CYS A 344 17.11 11.12 -4.21
C CYS A 344 16.24 12.26 -4.75
N ILE A 345 15.40 11.96 -5.75
CA ILE A 345 14.39 12.88 -6.27
C ILE A 345 13.05 12.17 -6.19
N TYR A 346 12.15 12.72 -5.39
CA TYR A 346 10.80 12.20 -5.19
C TYR A 346 9.79 13.06 -5.93
N GLU A 347 8.74 12.45 -6.46
CA GLU A 347 7.58 13.18 -6.97
C GLU A 347 6.71 13.66 -5.80
N ILE A 348 6.31 14.95 -5.82
CA ILE A 348 5.74 15.63 -4.66
C ILE A 348 4.40 15.04 -4.22
N ASP A 349 3.52 14.71 -5.16
CA ASP A 349 2.15 14.30 -4.84
C ASP A 349 2.08 12.84 -4.43
N THR A 350 2.78 11.98 -5.15
CA THR A 350 2.81 10.53 -4.89
C THR A 350 3.78 10.17 -3.77
N GLY A 351 4.81 10.99 -3.53
CA GLY A 351 5.89 10.69 -2.59
C GLY A 351 6.81 9.55 -3.05
N LEU A 352 6.64 9.04 -4.26
CA LEU A 352 7.45 7.95 -4.81
C LEU A 352 8.80 8.46 -5.30
N LEU A 353 9.83 7.63 -5.17
CA LEU A 353 11.16 7.96 -5.65
C LEU A 353 11.20 7.85 -7.19
N ALA A 354 11.41 8.97 -7.87
CA ALA A 354 11.49 9.01 -9.32
C ALA A 354 12.91 8.88 -9.86
N TYR A 355 13.92 9.21 -9.04
CA TYR A 355 15.33 9.09 -9.41
C TYR A 355 16.22 8.93 -8.19
N ARG A 356 17.28 8.13 -8.35
CA ARG A 356 18.30 7.89 -7.34
C ARG A 356 19.69 7.84 -7.98
N SER A 357 20.66 8.50 -7.36
CA SER A 357 22.07 8.43 -7.77
C SER A 357 22.98 8.86 -6.62
N HIS A 358 24.30 8.73 -6.78
CA HIS A 358 25.27 9.31 -5.85
C HIS A 358 25.93 10.54 -6.46
N ILE A 359 26.43 11.41 -5.60
CA ILE A 359 27.06 12.66 -6.02
C ILE A 359 28.51 12.38 -6.44
N ILE A 360 28.76 12.41 -7.74
CA ILE A 360 30.05 12.07 -8.35
C ILE A 360 30.98 13.26 -8.57
N THR A 361 30.41 14.46 -8.73
CA THR A 361 31.16 15.67 -9.04
C THR A 361 30.48 16.90 -8.42
N ASN A 362 31.21 18.00 -8.30
CA ASN A 362 30.70 19.25 -7.75
C ASN A 362 29.69 19.97 -8.67
N SER A 363 29.55 19.52 -9.92
CA SER A 363 28.56 20.04 -10.87
C SER A 363 27.94 18.92 -11.68
N MET A 364 26.69 18.56 -11.41
CA MET A 364 26.00 17.45 -12.07
C MET A 364 24.54 17.78 -12.37
N TRP A 365 23.90 16.93 -13.19
CA TRP A 365 22.46 16.97 -13.41
C TRP A 365 21.87 15.58 -13.21
N ALA A 366 20.59 15.56 -12.85
CA ALA A 366 19.77 14.37 -12.72
C ALA A 366 18.45 14.60 -13.44
N GLN A 367 17.96 13.59 -14.14
CA GLN A 367 16.71 13.67 -14.89
C GLN A 367 15.88 12.42 -14.62
N PRO A 368 14.82 12.53 -13.81
CA PRO A 368 13.85 11.46 -13.64
C PRO A 368 13.20 11.09 -14.97
N HIS A 369 12.81 9.82 -15.13
CA HIS A 369 12.19 9.30 -16.34
C HIS A 369 10.68 9.62 -16.36
N CYS A 370 10.33 10.90 -16.54
CA CYS A 370 8.95 11.36 -16.69
C CYS A 370 8.85 12.74 -17.34
N GLY A 371 7.65 13.05 -17.84
CA GLY A 371 7.27 14.37 -18.33
C GLY A 371 6.73 15.28 -17.23
N LYS A 372 6.78 16.59 -17.48
CA LYS A 372 6.25 17.62 -16.57
C LYS A 372 4.72 17.63 -16.51
N ASP A 373 4.08 17.16 -17.58
CA ASP A 373 2.64 17.03 -17.77
C ASP A 373 2.00 16.01 -16.81
N VAL A 374 2.76 15.07 -16.26
CA VAL A 374 2.26 13.97 -15.42
C VAL A 374 2.75 14.04 -13.96
N THR A 375 3.47 15.10 -13.59
CA THR A 375 4.05 15.30 -12.25
C THR A 375 3.65 16.67 -11.70
N ASN A 376 3.53 16.81 -10.39
CA ASN A 376 3.25 18.11 -9.73
C ASN A 376 4.49 18.76 -9.11
N GLY A 377 5.63 18.12 -9.27
CA GLY A 377 6.89 18.66 -8.81
C GLY A 377 7.83 17.59 -8.35
N PHE A 378 9.05 18.02 -8.05
CA PHE A 378 10.02 17.18 -7.37
C PHE A 378 10.45 17.76 -6.04
N ILE A 379 10.65 16.88 -5.07
CA ILE A 379 11.44 17.18 -3.88
C ILE A 379 12.76 16.42 -3.96
N VAL A 380 13.83 17.20 -3.94
CA VAL A 380 15.19 16.73 -4.03
C VAL A 380 15.74 16.60 -2.63
N ARG A 381 16.34 15.46 -2.30
CA ARG A 381 16.91 15.17 -0.99
C ARG A 381 18.29 14.55 -1.14
N ILE A 382 19.22 14.98 -0.29
CA ILE A 382 20.55 14.37 -0.20
C ILE A 382 20.74 13.87 1.23
N TYR A 383 21.10 12.60 1.38
CA TYR A 383 21.33 11.95 2.66
C TYR A 383 22.79 11.59 2.83
N ASP A 384 23.30 11.56 4.05
CA ASP A 384 24.69 11.18 4.34
C ASP A 384 25.01 9.68 4.15
N ALA A 385 24.03 8.92 3.64
CA ALA A 385 24.19 7.53 3.25
C ALA A 385 25.36 7.38 2.26
N PRO A 386 26.35 6.53 2.60
CA PRO A 386 27.55 6.39 1.81
C PRO A 386 27.30 5.52 0.57
N LYS A 387 28.29 5.42 -0.33
CA LYS A 387 28.16 4.66 -1.58
C LYS A 387 27.79 3.19 -1.38
N GLU A 388 28.24 2.57 -0.30
CA GLU A 388 27.91 1.17 0.04
C GLU A 388 26.42 0.99 0.33
N TYR A 389 25.68 2.06 0.64
CA TYR A 389 24.22 2.01 0.76
C TYR A 389 23.56 1.64 -0.59
N PHE A 390 24.15 2.02 -1.73
CA PHE A 390 23.66 1.65 -3.06
C PHE A 390 23.73 0.16 -3.32
N SER A 391 24.71 -0.53 -2.74
CA SER A 391 24.81 -1.98 -2.83
C SER A 391 23.97 -2.70 -1.78
N ASN A 392 23.15 -2.02 -0.96
CA ASN A 392 22.52 -2.61 0.23
C ASN A 392 21.03 -2.28 0.40
N ILE A 393 20.26 -2.05 -0.67
CA ILE A 393 18.85 -1.57 -0.66
C ILE A 393 17.86 -2.53 0.07
N SER A 394 18.31 -3.60 0.75
CA SER A 394 17.43 -4.51 1.49
C SER A 394 17.31 -4.21 2.99
N ASP A 395 16.13 -3.78 3.43
CA ASP A 395 15.47 -3.85 4.76
C ASP A 395 16.24 -3.48 6.06
N VAL A 396 17.49 -3.04 6.01
CA VAL A 396 18.24 -2.68 7.25
C VAL A 396 18.98 -1.35 7.17
N ASN A 397 19.17 -0.81 5.96
CA ASN A 397 19.63 0.56 5.78
C ASN A 397 18.45 1.31 5.17
N LEU A 398 17.53 1.79 6.01
CA LEU A 398 16.49 2.70 5.53
C LEU A 398 17.12 4.09 5.39
N VAL A 399 16.62 4.88 4.45
CA VAL A 399 16.99 6.29 4.30
C VAL A 399 16.79 7.06 5.62
N ASP A 400 15.81 6.64 6.43
CA ASP A 400 15.53 7.22 7.76
C ASP A 400 16.67 7.01 8.78
N ASN A 401 17.56 6.03 8.56
CA ASN A 401 18.76 5.84 9.38
C ASN A 401 19.89 6.81 9.03
N HIS A 402 19.71 7.61 7.97
CA HIS A 402 20.70 8.53 7.44
C HIS A 402 20.26 9.99 7.62
N HIS A 403 21.22 10.85 7.89
CA HIS A 403 20.95 12.25 8.08
C HIS A 403 20.60 12.92 6.75
N LEU A 404 19.44 13.57 6.69
CA LEU A 404 19.09 14.47 5.60
C LEU A 404 20.01 15.71 5.64
N LEU A 405 20.83 15.88 4.61
CA LEU A 405 21.82 16.95 4.47
C LEU A 405 21.26 18.15 3.69
N PHE A 406 20.50 17.88 2.63
CA PHE A 406 19.94 18.91 1.77
C PHE A 406 18.52 18.53 1.36
N GLU A 407 17.65 19.53 1.27
CA GLU A 407 16.30 19.38 0.73
C GLU A 407 15.91 20.62 -0.06
N LYS A 408 15.32 20.43 -1.25
CA LYS A 408 14.71 21.51 -2.03
C LYS A 408 13.52 20.99 -2.83
N ALA A 409 12.40 21.69 -2.72
CA ALA A 409 11.20 21.39 -3.49
C ALA A 409 11.07 22.30 -4.71
N PHE A 410 10.66 21.72 -5.83
CA PHE A 410 10.35 22.37 -7.08
C PHE A 410 8.91 22.01 -7.47
N PRO A 411 7.90 22.74 -6.98
CA PRO A 411 6.51 22.49 -7.38
C PRO A 411 6.21 23.08 -8.77
N TRP A 412 5.36 22.40 -9.53
CA TRP A 412 4.69 22.93 -10.72
C TRP A 412 3.27 22.34 -10.82
N LYS A 413 2.59 22.56 -11.95
CA LYS A 413 1.24 22.04 -12.16
C LYS A 413 1.27 20.97 -13.23
N ASN A 414 0.72 19.80 -12.93
CA ASN A 414 0.46 18.73 -13.88
C ASN A 414 -0.71 19.09 -14.83
N GLU A 415 -0.78 18.36 -15.94
CA GLU A 415 -1.93 18.35 -16.85
C GLU A 415 -2.78 17.09 -16.67
N VAL A 416 -2.16 15.99 -16.21
CA VAL A 416 -2.80 14.69 -16.04
C VAL A 416 -2.86 14.31 -14.55
N ASP A 417 -4.08 14.12 -14.05
CA ASP A 417 -4.31 13.59 -12.70
C ASP A 417 -4.30 12.05 -12.71
N ILE A 418 -3.47 11.47 -11.85
CA ILE A 418 -3.41 10.01 -11.66
C ILE A 418 -4.53 9.61 -10.70
N THR A 419 -5.49 8.83 -11.19
CA THR A 419 -6.68 8.43 -10.42
C THR A 419 -6.95 6.94 -10.48
N VAL A 420 -7.58 6.43 -9.43
CA VAL A 420 -8.10 5.06 -9.37
C VAL A 420 -9.59 5.12 -9.06
N LEU A 421 -10.40 4.57 -9.95
CA LEU A 421 -11.86 4.68 -9.98
C LEU A 421 -12.35 6.15 -9.95
N GLY A 422 -11.62 7.03 -10.63
CA GLY A 422 -11.92 8.47 -10.72
C GLY A 422 -11.54 9.29 -9.47
N GLU A 423 -10.91 8.68 -8.46
CA GLU A 423 -10.47 9.37 -7.25
C GLU A 423 -8.94 9.47 -7.17
N LYS A 424 -8.42 10.60 -6.66
CA LYS A 424 -7.00 10.72 -6.30
C LYS A 424 -6.67 9.77 -5.15
N ARG A 425 -5.53 9.09 -5.22
CA ARG A 425 -5.07 8.13 -4.22
C ARG A 425 -3.66 8.46 -3.78
N ASN A 426 -3.33 8.04 -2.55
CA ASN A 426 -1.95 7.99 -2.09
C ASN A 426 -1.34 6.70 -2.63
N PHE A 427 -0.17 6.83 -3.24
CA PHE A 427 0.59 5.70 -3.73
C PHE A 427 1.75 5.42 -2.77
N HIS A 428 2.02 4.14 -2.55
CA HIS A 428 3.08 3.70 -1.67
C HIS A 428 4.09 2.88 -2.48
N GLY A 429 5.36 3.12 -2.20
CA GLY A 429 6.51 2.40 -2.72
C GLY A 429 7.53 2.19 -1.62
N ILE A 430 8.64 1.53 -1.95
CA ILE A 430 9.80 1.49 -1.05
C ILE A 430 10.53 2.85 -1.17
N PRO A 431 10.83 3.56 -0.06
CA PRO A 431 11.32 4.94 -0.08
C PRO A 431 12.58 5.22 -0.90
N ASP A 432 13.42 4.22 -1.12
CA ASP A 432 14.68 4.35 -1.86
C ASP A 432 14.74 3.48 -3.12
N ASP A 433 13.59 2.97 -3.56
CA ASP A 433 13.45 2.15 -4.77
C ASP A 433 12.76 2.93 -5.91
N PRO A 434 13.50 3.31 -6.97
CA PRO A 434 12.93 4.04 -8.09
C PRO A 434 11.98 3.23 -8.96
N SER A 435 11.95 1.89 -8.81
CA SER A 435 10.99 1.04 -9.53
C SER A 435 9.55 1.38 -9.14
N SER A 436 9.32 1.96 -7.96
CA SER A 436 7.98 2.39 -7.51
C SER A 436 7.39 3.46 -8.42
N TRP A 437 8.17 4.47 -8.78
CA TRP A 437 7.73 5.48 -9.74
C TRP A 437 7.62 4.91 -11.15
N TYR A 438 8.62 4.13 -11.58
CA TYR A 438 8.67 3.58 -12.94
C TYR A 438 7.46 2.70 -13.25
N THR A 439 7.16 1.74 -12.37
CA THR A 439 6.01 0.82 -12.52
C THR A 439 4.67 1.57 -12.46
N LEU A 440 4.53 2.57 -11.60
CA LEU A 440 3.34 3.43 -11.57
C LEU A 440 3.18 4.19 -12.90
N TYR A 441 4.27 4.76 -13.41
CA TYR A 441 4.28 5.51 -14.66
C TYR A 441 3.90 4.61 -15.85
N GLU A 442 4.46 3.41 -15.97
CA GLU A 442 4.12 2.49 -17.06
C GLU A 442 2.67 2.01 -17.00
N THR A 443 2.19 1.68 -15.80
CA THR A 443 0.87 1.06 -15.63
C THR A 443 -0.28 2.07 -15.70
N LEU A 444 -0.21 3.16 -14.95
CA LEU A 444 -1.33 4.11 -14.77
C LEU A 444 -1.24 5.33 -15.68
N ILE A 445 -0.05 5.68 -16.18
CA ILE A 445 0.14 6.84 -17.07
C ILE A 445 0.28 6.40 -18.52
N LEU A 446 1.21 5.49 -18.82
CA LEU A 446 1.41 5.00 -20.19
C LEU A 446 0.37 3.94 -20.59
N GLU A 447 -0.39 3.41 -19.64
CA GLU A 447 -1.39 2.36 -19.85
C GLU A 447 -0.82 1.17 -20.65
N TYR A 448 0.39 0.73 -20.29
CA TYR A 448 1.17 -0.26 -21.03
C TYR A 448 0.40 -1.57 -21.31
N TYR A 449 -0.53 -1.94 -20.41
CA TYR A 449 -1.40 -3.13 -20.53
C TYR A 449 -2.71 -2.90 -21.31
N SER A 450 -2.87 -1.79 -22.05
CA SER A 450 -4.05 -1.50 -22.87
C SER A 450 -4.39 -2.61 -23.88
N LYS A 451 -3.37 -3.25 -24.46
CA LYS A 451 -3.55 -4.37 -25.40
C LYS A 451 -4.19 -5.61 -24.77
N LEU A 452 -4.15 -5.79 -23.45
CA LEU A 452 -4.85 -6.90 -22.76
C LEU A 452 -6.38 -6.79 -22.94
N ASN A 453 -6.90 -5.57 -23.16
CA ASN A 453 -8.32 -5.28 -23.37
C ASN A 453 -9.20 -5.83 -22.24
N LEU A 454 -8.92 -5.37 -21.02
CA LEU A 454 -9.75 -5.62 -19.86
C LEU A 454 -11.10 -4.90 -20.02
N ILE A 455 -12.17 -5.58 -19.63
CA ILE A 455 -13.54 -5.07 -19.72
C ILE A 455 -14.27 -5.27 -18.38
N ASN A 456 -15.39 -4.57 -18.26
CA ASN A 456 -16.24 -4.68 -17.07
C ASN A 456 -16.68 -6.14 -16.82
N GLY A 457 -16.50 -6.63 -15.60
CA GLY A 457 -16.86 -8.00 -15.22
C GLY A 457 -15.71 -9.01 -15.24
N ASP A 458 -14.52 -8.63 -15.72
CA ASP A 458 -13.38 -9.56 -15.82
C ASP A 458 -12.92 -10.06 -14.44
N THR A 459 -12.59 -11.35 -14.37
CA THR A 459 -11.81 -12.01 -13.32
C THR A 459 -10.35 -12.06 -13.77
N VAL A 460 -9.49 -11.31 -13.06
CA VAL A 460 -8.07 -11.12 -13.36
C VAL A 460 -7.21 -11.89 -12.36
N ILE A 461 -6.18 -12.56 -12.86
CA ILE A 461 -5.06 -13.06 -12.05
C ILE A 461 -3.80 -12.30 -12.45
N ASP A 462 -3.17 -11.66 -11.48
CA ASP A 462 -1.89 -10.95 -11.60
C ASP A 462 -0.79 -11.74 -10.89
N ILE A 463 0.14 -12.30 -11.66
CA ILE A 463 1.32 -13.01 -11.16
C ILE A 463 2.52 -12.07 -11.26
N GLY A 464 3.09 -11.72 -10.10
CA GLY A 464 4.10 -10.67 -9.96
C GLY A 464 3.45 -9.30 -9.71
N GLY A 465 2.59 -9.26 -8.69
CA GLY A 465 1.81 -8.06 -8.37
C GLY A 465 2.66 -6.88 -7.91
N HIS A 466 3.87 -7.11 -7.41
CA HIS A 466 4.84 -6.09 -7.00
C HIS A 466 4.28 -5.05 -6.03
N TYR A 467 3.91 -3.85 -6.49
CA TYR A 467 3.27 -2.79 -5.70
C TYR A 467 1.75 -2.67 -5.89
N GLY A 468 1.15 -3.47 -6.77
CA GLY A 468 -0.29 -3.50 -7.05
C GLY A 468 -0.79 -2.43 -8.03
N PHE A 469 0.11 -1.78 -8.79
CA PHE A 469 -0.31 -0.73 -9.73
C PHE A 469 -1.02 -1.28 -10.97
N PHE A 470 -0.66 -2.48 -11.44
CA PHE A 470 -1.45 -3.19 -12.46
C PHE A 470 -2.88 -3.49 -11.98
N ASP A 471 -3.05 -3.89 -10.71
CA ASP A 471 -4.37 -4.14 -10.14
C ASP A 471 -5.23 -2.86 -10.12
N MET A 472 -4.63 -1.70 -9.83
CA MET A 472 -5.31 -0.40 -9.92
C MET A 472 -5.69 -0.05 -11.36
N TYR A 473 -4.82 -0.35 -12.32
CA TYR A 473 -5.14 -0.24 -13.74
C TYR A 473 -6.33 -1.16 -14.10
N ALA A 474 -6.34 -2.41 -13.64
CA ALA A 474 -7.42 -3.35 -13.89
C ALA A 474 -8.75 -2.89 -13.26
N LEU A 475 -8.72 -2.31 -12.06
CA LEU A 475 -9.88 -1.67 -11.42
C LEU A 475 -10.43 -0.54 -12.30
N ASN A 476 -9.57 0.34 -12.83
CA ASN A 476 -9.97 1.41 -13.75
C ASN A 476 -10.65 0.89 -15.03
N ARG A 477 -10.35 -0.35 -15.44
CA ARG A 477 -10.99 -1.01 -16.60
C ARG A 477 -12.28 -1.78 -16.25
N GLY A 478 -12.67 -1.81 -14.98
CA GLY A 478 -13.90 -2.47 -14.52
C GLY A 478 -13.75 -3.95 -14.15
N ALA A 479 -12.53 -4.42 -13.89
CA ALA A 479 -12.32 -5.78 -13.39
C ALA A 479 -13.12 -5.99 -12.08
N SER A 480 -13.94 -7.04 -12.06
CA SER A 480 -14.85 -7.31 -10.94
C SER A 480 -14.24 -8.20 -9.88
N HIS A 481 -13.26 -9.03 -10.23
CA HIS A 481 -12.52 -9.86 -9.28
C HIS A 481 -11.05 -9.87 -9.68
N ILE A 482 -10.16 -9.55 -8.75
CA ILE A 482 -8.72 -9.54 -9.00
C ILE A 482 -8.04 -10.42 -7.96
N HIS A 483 -7.15 -11.29 -8.41
CA HIS A 483 -6.26 -12.08 -7.57
C HIS A 483 -4.83 -11.69 -7.87
N THR A 484 -4.17 -11.00 -6.95
CA THR A 484 -2.80 -10.53 -7.12
C THR A 484 -1.84 -11.33 -6.24
N ILE A 485 -0.74 -11.77 -6.82
CA ILE A 485 0.23 -12.69 -6.22
C ILE A 485 1.60 -12.03 -6.22
N GLU A 486 2.16 -11.82 -5.03
CA GLU A 486 3.48 -11.24 -4.84
C GLU A 486 4.29 -12.06 -3.80
N PRO A 487 5.41 -12.68 -4.20
CA PRO A 487 6.15 -13.58 -3.32
C PRO A 487 6.95 -12.86 -2.23
N THR A 488 7.48 -11.65 -2.50
CA THR A 488 8.35 -10.96 -1.55
C THR A 488 7.55 -10.23 -0.49
N LYS A 489 7.86 -10.45 0.79
CA LYS A 489 7.09 -9.87 1.90
C LYS A 489 7.09 -8.34 1.90
N THR A 490 8.24 -7.73 1.60
CA THR A 490 8.43 -6.27 1.61
C THR A 490 7.57 -5.58 0.55
N THR A 491 7.57 -6.08 -0.68
CA THR A 491 6.71 -5.61 -1.79
C THR A 491 5.24 -5.97 -1.54
N PHE A 492 4.96 -7.17 -1.05
CA PHE A 492 3.60 -7.59 -0.68
C PHE A 492 2.96 -6.68 0.36
N ASP A 493 3.72 -6.18 1.34
CA ASP A 493 3.21 -5.25 2.34
C ASP A 493 2.87 -3.89 1.74
N VAL A 494 3.66 -3.41 0.78
CA VAL A 494 3.38 -2.19 0.02
C VAL A 494 2.13 -2.38 -0.85
N LEU A 495 2.05 -3.50 -1.58
CA LEU A 495 0.87 -3.90 -2.35
C LEU A 495 -0.38 -3.95 -1.48
N CYS A 496 -0.30 -4.53 -0.28
CA CYS A 496 -1.42 -4.55 0.66
C CYS A 496 -1.86 -3.16 1.09
N LYS A 497 -0.92 -2.22 1.31
CA LYS A 497 -1.22 -0.82 1.66
C LYS A 497 -1.92 -0.11 0.49
N ASN A 498 -1.40 -0.27 -0.72
CA ASN A 498 -1.95 0.32 -1.95
C ASN A 498 -3.36 -0.18 -2.26
N LEU A 499 -3.62 -1.47 -2.01
CA LEU A 499 -4.88 -2.12 -2.37
C LEU A 499 -5.84 -2.32 -1.20
N LYS A 500 -5.58 -1.70 -0.04
CA LYS A 500 -6.33 -1.96 1.20
C LYS A 500 -7.84 -1.69 1.08
N ASP A 501 -8.23 -0.72 0.27
CA ASP A 501 -9.61 -0.22 0.17
C ASP A 501 -10.45 -0.98 -0.88
N TYR A 502 -9.86 -1.95 -1.60
CA TYR A 502 -10.53 -2.68 -2.68
C TYR A 502 -10.87 -4.12 -2.28
N ASN A 503 -12.13 -4.33 -1.87
CA ASN A 503 -12.63 -5.63 -1.40
C ASN A 503 -12.69 -6.70 -2.50
N ASN A 504 -12.77 -6.29 -3.76
CA ASN A 504 -12.74 -7.18 -4.92
C ASN A 504 -11.33 -7.62 -5.33
N VAL A 505 -10.28 -7.17 -4.61
CA VAL A 505 -8.89 -7.56 -4.85
C VAL A 505 -8.40 -8.47 -3.72
N LYS A 506 -8.16 -9.74 -4.05
CA LYS A 506 -7.60 -10.74 -3.14
C LYS A 506 -6.08 -10.81 -3.30
N LYS A 507 -5.37 -10.63 -2.20
CA LYS A 507 -3.92 -10.47 -2.14
C LYS A 507 -3.28 -11.74 -1.57
N HIS A 508 -2.28 -12.30 -2.26
CA HIS A 508 -1.65 -13.57 -1.89
C HIS A 508 -0.12 -13.43 -1.80
N ASN A 509 0.45 -13.70 -0.60
CA ASN A 509 1.90 -13.74 -0.42
C ASN A 509 2.44 -15.16 -0.66
N LEU A 510 2.59 -15.51 -1.93
CA LEU A 510 3.06 -16.79 -2.42
C LEU A 510 3.62 -16.62 -3.84
N ALA A 511 4.19 -17.67 -4.42
CA ALA A 511 4.57 -17.70 -5.83
C ALA A 511 3.74 -18.72 -6.63
N ILE A 512 3.47 -18.42 -7.90
CA ILE A 512 3.04 -19.44 -8.86
C ILE A 512 4.31 -20.10 -9.44
N SER A 513 4.34 -21.44 -9.52
CA SER A 513 5.49 -22.18 -10.03
C SER A 513 5.07 -23.49 -10.70
N SER A 514 6.05 -24.29 -11.14
CA SER A 514 5.84 -25.60 -11.77
C SER A 514 5.36 -26.70 -10.82
N ASP A 515 5.55 -26.53 -9.51
CA ASP A 515 5.06 -27.45 -8.49
C ASP A 515 4.66 -26.75 -7.17
N ASN A 516 4.07 -27.53 -6.24
CA ASN A 516 3.61 -27.02 -4.94
C ASN A 516 4.70 -27.05 -3.86
N LYS A 517 5.99 -26.96 -4.24
CA LYS A 517 7.11 -27.00 -3.30
C LYS A 517 7.64 -25.61 -3.06
N SER A 518 7.82 -25.24 -1.80
CA SER A 518 8.50 -24.00 -1.44
C SER A 518 9.93 -23.99 -1.99
N ARG A 519 10.36 -22.84 -2.50
CA ARG A 519 11.68 -22.65 -3.12
C ARG A 519 12.37 -21.43 -2.55
N GLU A 520 13.68 -21.41 -2.70
CA GLU A 520 14.47 -20.23 -2.41
C GLU A 520 14.21 -19.17 -3.49
N PHE A 521 13.90 -17.94 -3.07
CA PHE A 521 13.65 -16.78 -3.92
C PHE A 521 14.72 -15.74 -3.66
N ILE A 522 15.27 -15.18 -4.73
CA ILE A 522 16.34 -14.18 -4.67
C ILE A 522 15.68 -12.80 -4.57
N ALA A 523 15.89 -12.15 -3.44
CA ALA A 523 15.49 -10.77 -3.23
C ALA A 523 16.72 -9.88 -3.31
N ILE A 524 16.66 -8.84 -4.14
CA ILE A 524 17.69 -7.82 -4.21
C ILE A 524 17.11 -6.45 -3.90
N GLY A 525 17.98 -5.47 -4.01
CA GLY A 525 17.68 -4.10 -3.72
C GLY A 525 16.63 -3.43 -4.59
N SER A 526 16.85 -3.47 -5.90
CA SER A 526 15.83 -3.08 -6.87
C SER A 526 14.76 -4.16 -6.86
N SER A 527 13.64 -3.91 -6.19
CA SER A 527 12.65 -4.96 -5.93
C SER A 527 11.96 -5.48 -7.19
N SER A 528 12.04 -4.72 -8.30
CA SER A 528 11.65 -5.18 -9.63
C SER A 528 12.42 -6.42 -10.06
N CYS A 529 13.72 -6.54 -9.75
CA CYS A 529 14.57 -7.63 -10.25
C CYS A 529 14.53 -8.90 -9.39
N ASN A 530 13.55 -9.06 -8.51
CA ASN A 530 13.45 -10.21 -7.61
C ASN A 530 12.99 -11.46 -8.39
N SER A 531 13.70 -12.58 -8.27
CA SER A 531 13.47 -13.75 -9.14
C SER A 531 13.81 -15.09 -8.47
N PHE A 532 13.32 -16.19 -9.05
CA PHE A 532 13.84 -17.54 -8.77
C PHE A 532 15.19 -17.80 -9.44
N HIS A 533 15.55 -17.03 -10.46
CA HIS A 533 16.72 -17.25 -11.30
C HIS A 533 17.78 -16.19 -11.07
N GLU A 534 19.05 -16.57 -11.29
CA GLU A 534 20.14 -15.60 -11.31
C GLU A 534 20.12 -14.79 -12.61
N ASN A 535 20.33 -13.48 -12.50
CA ASN A 535 20.35 -12.52 -13.60
C ASN A 535 21.51 -11.53 -13.45
N PHE A 536 21.72 -10.67 -14.46
CA PHE A 536 22.82 -9.70 -14.43
C PHE A 536 22.76 -8.79 -13.19
N ASN A 537 21.55 -8.38 -12.81
CA ASN A 537 21.30 -7.43 -11.73
C ASN A 537 21.42 -8.05 -10.33
N ASN A 538 21.23 -9.37 -10.18
CA ASN A 538 21.26 -10.08 -8.91
C ASN A 538 22.50 -10.98 -8.72
N ASN A 539 23.37 -11.09 -9.73
CA ASN A 539 24.55 -11.93 -9.69
C ASN A 539 25.61 -11.37 -8.71
N PRO A 540 26.06 -12.15 -7.71
CA PRO A 540 27.04 -11.70 -6.72
C PRO A 540 28.44 -11.41 -7.30
N ALA A 541 28.75 -11.90 -8.51
CA ALA A 541 29.99 -11.59 -9.21
C ALA A 541 29.97 -10.22 -9.92
N ASN A 542 28.80 -9.61 -10.09
CA ASN A 542 28.67 -8.31 -10.70
C ASN A 542 29.06 -7.21 -9.69
N LYS A 543 30.09 -6.43 -10.00
CA LYS A 543 30.52 -5.30 -9.14
C LYS A 543 29.61 -4.08 -9.25
N GLU A 544 28.74 -4.05 -10.27
CA GLU A 544 27.68 -3.06 -10.47
C GLU A 544 26.34 -3.55 -9.91
N ASN A 545 26.32 -4.68 -9.18
CA ASN A 545 25.13 -5.28 -8.60
C ASN A 545 24.33 -4.25 -7.78
N HIS A 546 23.03 -4.19 -8.05
CA HIS A 546 22.09 -3.19 -7.53
C HIS A 546 21.64 -3.45 -6.09
N GLY A 547 22.30 -4.30 -5.32
CA GLY A 547 21.94 -4.52 -3.93
C GLY A 547 22.56 -5.74 -3.27
N MET A 548 22.28 -5.90 -1.98
CA MET A 548 22.66 -7.11 -1.25
C MET A 548 21.70 -8.19 -1.67
N ARG A 549 22.24 -9.23 -2.30
CA ARG A 549 21.53 -10.46 -2.55
C ARG A 549 21.13 -11.08 -1.22
N LYS A 550 19.82 -11.17 -0.99
CA LYS A 550 19.21 -11.97 0.07
C LYS A 550 18.45 -13.12 -0.56
N THR A 551 18.28 -14.17 0.21
CA THR A 551 17.39 -15.26 -0.16
C THR A 551 16.34 -15.47 0.92
N GLN A 552 15.14 -15.83 0.49
CA GLN A 552 14.04 -16.19 1.37
C GLN A 552 13.31 -17.40 0.83
N ILE A 553 12.76 -18.23 1.70
CA ILE A 553 11.92 -19.35 1.28
C ILE A 553 10.50 -18.83 1.04
N VAL A 554 9.99 -19.02 -0.17
CA VAL A 554 8.62 -18.64 -0.56
C VAL A 554 7.78 -19.88 -0.79
N ASN A 555 6.51 -19.83 -0.39
CA ASN A 555 5.57 -20.92 -0.67
C ASN A 555 5.14 -20.85 -2.13
N CYS A 556 5.22 -21.99 -2.83
CA CYS A 556 4.83 -22.07 -4.23
C CYS A 556 3.59 -22.97 -4.40
N VAL A 557 2.76 -22.62 -5.37
CA VAL A 557 1.67 -23.47 -5.86
C VAL A 557 1.63 -23.44 -7.39
N THR A 558 1.08 -24.49 -8.01
CA THR A 558 0.78 -24.43 -9.45
C THR A 558 -0.42 -23.53 -9.72
N LEU A 559 -0.54 -22.99 -10.94
CA LEU A 559 -1.71 -22.19 -11.33
C LEU A 559 -3.03 -22.96 -11.13
N GLU A 560 -3.05 -24.26 -11.48
CA GLU A 560 -4.21 -25.13 -11.28
C GLU A 560 -4.58 -25.25 -9.80
N GLN A 561 -3.59 -25.49 -8.93
CA GLN A 561 -3.83 -25.62 -7.50
C GLN A 561 -4.27 -24.27 -6.90
N PHE A 562 -3.73 -23.15 -7.38
CA PHE A 562 -4.17 -21.81 -6.98
C PHE A 562 -5.63 -21.56 -7.35
N MET A 563 -6.04 -21.89 -8.59
CA MET A 563 -7.43 -21.78 -9.04
C MET A 563 -8.35 -22.62 -8.15
N LYS A 564 -7.97 -23.86 -7.84
CA LYS A 564 -8.73 -24.75 -6.95
C LYS A 564 -8.85 -24.21 -5.53
N ASN A 565 -7.75 -23.74 -4.93
CA ASN A 565 -7.73 -23.19 -3.58
C ASN A 565 -8.63 -21.95 -3.43
N ASN A 566 -8.80 -21.20 -4.52
CA ASN A 566 -9.54 -19.95 -4.53
C ASN A 566 -10.94 -20.04 -5.16
N ASN A 567 -11.38 -21.25 -5.52
CA ASN A 567 -12.65 -21.50 -6.22
C ASN A 567 -12.79 -20.69 -7.52
N ILE A 568 -11.70 -20.54 -8.27
CA ILE A 568 -11.67 -19.86 -9.55
C ILE A 568 -11.93 -20.90 -10.64
N ASP A 569 -13.07 -20.82 -11.30
CA ASP A 569 -13.36 -21.70 -12.43
C ASP A 569 -12.76 -21.17 -13.74
N ARG A 570 -12.81 -19.86 -13.98
CA ARG A 570 -12.35 -19.22 -15.24
C ARG A 570 -11.52 -17.97 -14.95
N ILE A 571 -10.54 -17.72 -15.81
CA ILE A 571 -9.65 -16.56 -15.81
C ILE A 571 -9.93 -15.78 -17.09
N ASP A 572 -10.51 -14.59 -16.95
CA ASP A 572 -10.75 -13.71 -18.10
C ASP A 572 -9.44 -13.04 -18.55
N ALA A 573 -8.55 -12.72 -17.61
CA ALA A 573 -7.22 -12.21 -17.93
C ALA A 573 -6.15 -12.72 -16.96
N LEU A 574 -5.04 -13.21 -17.51
CA LEU A 574 -3.85 -13.63 -16.79
C LEU A 574 -2.70 -12.67 -17.13
N LYS A 575 -2.14 -11.98 -16.14
CA LYS A 575 -0.90 -11.21 -16.26
C LYS A 575 0.26 -12.02 -15.65
N LEU A 576 1.36 -12.10 -16.38
CA LEU A 576 2.60 -12.81 -16.02
C LEU A 576 3.77 -11.86 -16.22
N ASP A 577 4.38 -11.45 -15.13
CA ASP A 577 5.55 -10.56 -15.13
C ASP A 577 6.25 -10.84 -13.79
N CYS A 578 7.06 -11.90 -13.84
CA CYS A 578 7.63 -12.57 -12.68
C CYS A 578 9.12 -12.90 -12.89
N GLU A 579 9.78 -12.08 -13.70
CA GLU A 579 11.25 -11.97 -13.79
C GLU A 579 11.94 -13.32 -14.09
N GLY A 580 11.36 -14.09 -15.02
CA GLY A 580 11.90 -15.36 -15.54
C GLY A 580 11.10 -16.59 -15.12
N ALA A 581 10.25 -16.49 -14.10
CA ALA A 581 9.43 -17.62 -13.65
C ALA A 581 8.33 -17.99 -14.66
N GLU A 582 8.07 -17.17 -15.68
CA GLU A 582 7.15 -17.45 -16.78
C GLU A 582 7.49 -18.79 -17.43
N TRP A 583 8.79 -19.05 -17.64
CA TRP A 583 9.29 -20.26 -18.30
C TRP A 583 9.22 -21.52 -17.41
N ASP A 584 9.09 -21.36 -16.10
CA ASP A 584 8.76 -22.46 -15.19
C ASP A 584 7.25 -22.75 -15.19
N ILE A 585 6.43 -21.69 -15.21
CA ILE A 585 4.97 -21.78 -15.05
C ILE A 585 4.33 -22.31 -16.32
N LEU A 586 4.60 -21.70 -17.47
CA LEU A 586 3.87 -21.97 -18.71
C LEU A 586 3.96 -23.42 -19.19
N PRO A 587 5.12 -24.11 -19.15
CA PRO A 587 5.18 -25.51 -19.54
C PRO A 587 4.41 -26.43 -18.59
N ALA A 588 4.24 -26.04 -17.32
CA ALA A 588 3.53 -26.83 -16.33
C ALA A 588 2.00 -26.69 -16.39
N VAL A 589 1.48 -25.63 -17.04
CA VAL A 589 0.04 -25.43 -17.22
C VAL A 589 -0.48 -26.37 -18.32
N PRO A 590 -1.48 -27.24 -18.06
CA PRO A 590 -2.05 -28.11 -19.07
C PRO A 590 -2.78 -27.34 -20.19
N ASP A 591 -2.77 -27.90 -21.42
CA ASP A 591 -3.46 -27.31 -22.58
C ASP A 591 -4.96 -27.11 -22.34
N ASP A 592 -5.62 -27.98 -21.58
CA ASP A 592 -7.04 -27.83 -21.24
C ASP A 592 -7.31 -26.57 -20.39
N ILE A 593 -6.35 -26.15 -19.55
CA ILE A 593 -6.48 -24.91 -18.78
C ILE A 593 -6.35 -23.70 -19.71
N PHE A 594 -5.32 -23.67 -20.56
CA PHE A 594 -5.20 -22.61 -21.57
C PHE A 594 -6.44 -22.56 -22.46
N LYS A 595 -6.89 -23.72 -22.94
CA LYS A 595 -7.93 -23.82 -23.95
C LYS A 595 -9.33 -23.64 -23.41
N TYR A 596 -9.62 -23.97 -22.16
CA TYR A 596 -11.01 -23.89 -21.66
C TYR A 596 -11.17 -22.95 -20.50
N LYS A 597 -10.09 -22.58 -19.81
CA LYS A 597 -10.16 -21.84 -18.55
C LYS A 597 -9.58 -20.42 -18.64
N ILE A 598 -8.71 -20.13 -19.60
CA ILE A 598 -8.09 -18.81 -19.80
C ILE A 598 -8.63 -18.17 -21.10
N ARG A 599 -8.83 -16.85 -21.08
CA ARG A 599 -9.30 -16.06 -22.24
C ARG A 599 -8.25 -15.10 -22.79
N LYS A 600 -7.61 -14.33 -21.90
CA LYS A 600 -6.63 -13.30 -22.25
C LYS A 600 -5.35 -13.53 -21.45
N ILE A 601 -4.20 -13.32 -22.07
CA ILE A 601 -2.88 -13.42 -21.44
C ILE A 601 -2.12 -12.14 -21.79
N SER A 602 -1.48 -11.53 -20.79
CA SER A 602 -0.37 -10.58 -20.97
C SER A 602 0.83 -11.18 -20.29
N MET A 603 1.96 -11.23 -20.98
CA MET A 603 3.19 -11.77 -20.44
C MET A 603 4.36 -10.89 -20.83
N GLU A 604 5.20 -10.53 -19.86
CA GLU A 604 6.53 -10.00 -20.12
C GLU A 604 7.52 -11.16 -20.19
N ALA A 605 8.22 -11.28 -21.32
CA ALA A 605 9.13 -12.39 -21.52
C ALA A 605 10.53 -12.01 -21.04
N HIS A 606 10.85 -12.42 -19.83
CA HIS A 606 12.15 -12.21 -19.21
C HIS A 606 13.18 -13.27 -19.70
N PRO A 607 14.43 -12.92 -20.05
CA PRO A 607 15.46 -13.88 -20.45
C PRO A 607 15.89 -14.83 -19.32
N GLU A 608 15.64 -14.44 -18.08
CA GLU A 608 15.89 -15.21 -16.88
C GLU A 608 15.17 -16.57 -16.91
N GLY A 609 15.83 -17.62 -16.43
CA GLY A 609 15.25 -18.97 -16.42
C GLY A 609 15.36 -19.75 -17.74
N VAL A 610 15.82 -19.11 -18.82
CA VAL A 610 16.11 -19.76 -20.11
C VAL A 610 17.62 -19.89 -20.34
N GLN A 611 18.06 -20.93 -21.04
CA GLN A 611 19.45 -20.98 -21.54
C GLN A 611 19.63 -19.89 -22.60
N SER A 612 20.57 -18.96 -22.39
CA SER A 612 20.69 -17.66 -23.11
C SER A 612 20.60 -17.70 -24.64
N ASP A 613 20.92 -18.83 -25.28
CA ASP A 613 20.89 -18.96 -26.75
C ASP A 613 19.53 -19.49 -27.29
N ASN A 614 18.55 -19.77 -26.42
CA ASN A 614 17.31 -20.47 -26.79
C ASN A 614 16.00 -19.70 -26.55
N MET A 615 16.03 -18.52 -25.92
CA MET A 615 14.82 -17.76 -25.55
C MET A 615 13.88 -17.49 -26.72
N LYS A 616 14.42 -17.06 -27.85
CA LYS A 616 13.65 -16.85 -29.09
C LYS A 616 12.88 -18.12 -29.51
N ASN A 617 13.51 -19.29 -29.40
CA ASN A 617 12.85 -20.55 -29.79
C ASN A 617 11.76 -20.93 -28.79
N GLU A 618 11.97 -20.74 -27.49
CA GLU A 618 10.96 -21.01 -26.47
C GLU A 618 9.74 -20.09 -26.59
N ALA A 619 9.98 -18.81 -26.84
CA ALA A 619 8.95 -17.85 -27.21
C ALA A 619 8.15 -18.29 -28.44
N LEU A 620 8.83 -18.65 -29.53
CA LEU A 620 8.17 -19.12 -30.77
C LEU A 620 7.35 -20.39 -30.52
N GLN A 621 7.89 -21.36 -29.78
CA GLN A 621 7.15 -22.59 -29.41
C GLN A 621 5.93 -22.29 -28.55
N PHE A 622 6.01 -21.33 -27.63
CA PHE A 622 4.88 -20.93 -26.82
C PHE A 622 3.81 -20.20 -27.65
N ILE A 623 4.21 -19.33 -28.59
CA ILE A 623 3.30 -18.71 -29.57
C ILE A 623 2.60 -19.79 -30.39
N GLU A 624 3.35 -20.73 -30.98
CA GLU A 624 2.78 -21.84 -31.77
C GLU A 624 1.82 -22.69 -30.95
N ARG A 625 2.14 -22.95 -29.68
CA ARG A 625 1.25 -23.66 -28.75
C ARG A 625 -0.05 -22.90 -28.54
N LEU A 626 0.00 -21.60 -28.24
CA LEU A 626 -1.19 -20.78 -28.02
C LEU A 626 -2.05 -20.67 -29.29
N GLU A 627 -1.44 -20.43 -30.46
CA GLU A 627 -2.12 -20.40 -31.75
C GLU A 627 -2.80 -21.74 -32.07
N GLY A 628 -2.12 -22.86 -31.79
CA GLY A 628 -2.68 -24.21 -31.91
C GLY A 628 -3.88 -24.47 -30.98
N LEU A 629 -3.99 -23.72 -29.88
CA LEU A 629 -5.13 -23.75 -28.96
C LEU A 629 -6.22 -22.71 -29.30
N GLY A 630 -6.06 -21.95 -30.39
CA GLY A 630 -7.04 -21.01 -30.92
C GLY A 630 -6.88 -19.56 -30.44
N TYR A 631 -5.73 -19.21 -29.85
CA TYR A 631 -5.43 -17.83 -29.49
C TYR A 631 -4.96 -17.03 -30.71
N SER A 632 -5.35 -15.76 -30.78
CA SER A 632 -4.65 -14.74 -31.56
C SER A 632 -3.58 -14.13 -30.68
N VAL A 633 -2.32 -14.19 -31.13
CA VAL A 633 -1.15 -13.72 -30.39
C VAL A 633 -0.58 -12.46 -31.06
N ILE A 634 -0.21 -11.48 -30.23
CA ILE A 634 0.49 -10.26 -30.62
C ILE A 634 1.72 -10.18 -29.71
N ALA A 635 2.91 -10.09 -30.27
CA ALA A 635 4.14 -9.86 -29.52
C ALA A 635 4.79 -8.57 -30.00
N ASP A 636 5.38 -7.81 -29.08
CA ASP A 636 6.20 -6.66 -29.47
C ASP A 636 7.45 -7.12 -30.23
N THR A 637 7.82 -6.35 -31.26
CA THR A 637 8.87 -6.70 -32.25
C THR A 637 10.28 -6.75 -31.68
N GLN A 638 10.47 -6.56 -30.38
CA GLN A 638 11.77 -6.55 -29.73
C GLN A 638 12.35 -7.95 -29.51
N ILE A 639 12.20 -8.87 -30.48
CA ILE A 639 13.16 -9.96 -30.60
C ILE A 639 14.48 -9.34 -31.05
N THR A 640 15.24 -8.82 -30.09
CA THR A 640 16.59 -8.29 -30.32
C THR A 640 17.46 -9.39 -30.93
N GLU A 641 18.58 -9.06 -31.57
CA GLU A 641 19.53 -10.08 -32.05
C GLU A 641 20.02 -11.00 -30.90
N ASN A 642 19.82 -10.57 -29.65
CA ASN A 642 20.11 -11.30 -28.41
C ASN A 642 18.91 -12.11 -27.86
N GLY A 643 17.75 -12.08 -28.50
CA GLY A 643 16.65 -13.00 -28.22
C GLY A 643 15.67 -12.61 -27.11
N GLU A 644 15.77 -11.41 -26.53
CA GLU A 644 14.75 -10.87 -25.60
C GLU A 644 13.39 -10.84 -26.30
N LEU A 645 12.28 -11.12 -25.64
CA LEU A 645 10.96 -10.83 -26.19
C LEU A 645 10.37 -9.79 -25.25
N GLY A 646 9.82 -8.70 -25.77
CA GLY A 646 9.16 -7.71 -24.92
C GLY A 646 7.87 -8.29 -24.33
N ASN A 647 6.76 -7.57 -24.49
CA ASN A 647 5.47 -8.10 -24.07
C ASN A 647 4.80 -8.95 -25.15
N LEU A 648 4.09 -9.98 -24.70
CA LEU A 648 3.22 -10.86 -25.48
C LEU A 648 1.79 -10.75 -24.95
N TRP A 649 0.84 -10.56 -25.85
CA TRP A 649 -0.59 -10.61 -25.57
C TRP A 649 -1.23 -11.73 -26.38
N ALA A 650 -2.06 -12.54 -25.73
CA ALA A 650 -2.83 -13.58 -26.41
C ALA A 650 -4.31 -13.47 -26.02
N LYS A 651 -5.19 -13.63 -27.01
CA LYS A 651 -6.64 -13.58 -26.81
C LYS A 651 -7.33 -14.73 -27.54
N ARG A 652 -8.25 -15.41 -26.86
CA ARG A 652 -9.09 -16.45 -27.45
C ARG A 652 -10.57 -16.11 -27.27
N TYR A 653 -11.22 -15.78 -28.37
CA TYR A 653 -12.66 -15.55 -28.45
C TYR A 653 -13.24 -16.42 -29.57
N PRO A 654 -14.06 -17.44 -29.23
CA PRO A 654 -14.67 -18.28 -30.25
C PRO A 654 -15.61 -17.47 -31.15
N LYS A 655 -15.59 -17.77 -32.45
CA LYS A 655 -16.49 -17.23 -33.45
C LYS A 655 -17.80 -17.99 -33.41
N ILE A 656 -18.87 -17.33 -32.98
CA ILE A 656 -20.20 -17.95 -32.90
C ILE A 656 -21.11 -17.29 -33.94
N LYS A 657 -21.93 -18.09 -34.62
CA LYS A 657 -23.00 -17.60 -35.49
C LYS A 657 -24.34 -17.71 -34.79
N ILE A 658 -25.16 -16.67 -34.86
CA ILE A 658 -26.55 -16.69 -34.41
C ILE A 658 -27.43 -17.00 -35.62
N VAL A 659 -28.20 -18.09 -35.56
CA VAL A 659 -29.16 -18.47 -36.59
C VAL A 659 -30.55 -18.42 -35.98
N HIS A 660 -31.38 -17.52 -36.49
CA HIS A 660 -32.73 -17.28 -35.99
C HIS A 660 -33.77 -17.74 -37.00
N MET A 661 -34.52 -18.77 -36.64
CA MET A 661 -35.52 -19.42 -37.47
C MET A 661 -36.88 -18.74 -37.25
N LEU A 662 -37.22 -17.82 -38.14
CA LEU A 662 -38.43 -16.99 -38.09
C LEU A 662 -39.55 -17.58 -38.94
N VAL A 663 -40.81 -17.33 -38.55
CA VAL A 663 -41.99 -17.62 -39.38
C VAL A 663 -42.46 -16.38 -40.11
N ASP A 664 -42.66 -15.29 -39.35
CA ASP A 664 -43.05 -13.98 -39.82
C ASP A 664 -42.23 -12.91 -39.07
N SER A 665 -41.40 -12.15 -39.78
CA SER A 665 -40.58 -11.10 -39.17
C SER A 665 -41.39 -9.93 -38.60
N ASP A 666 -42.65 -9.79 -39.03
CA ASP A 666 -43.55 -8.73 -38.56
C ASP A 666 -44.43 -9.17 -37.37
N GLY A 667 -44.32 -10.43 -36.94
CA GLY A 667 -45.00 -10.94 -35.76
C GLY A 667 -44.48 -10.30 -34.47
N GLU A 668 -45.37 -10.05 -33.49
CA GLU A 668 -45.00 -9.32 -32.27
C GLU A 668 -43.99 -10.08 -31.39
N ARG A 669 -44.09 -11.42 -31.32
CA ARG A 669 -43.14 -12.26 -30.56
C ARG A 669 -41.78 -12.32 -31.27
N GLU A 670 -41.82 -12.40 -32.60
CA GLU A 670 -40.63 -12.41 -33.46
C GLU A 670 -39.87 -11.09 -33.40
N LYS A 671 -40.56 -9.93 -33.41
CA LYS A 671 -39.92 -8.62 -33.25
C LYS A 671 -39.13 -8.51 -31.97
N GLU A 672 -39.67 -9.03 -30.87
CA GLU A 672 -38.97 -9.01 -29.58
C GLU A 672 -37.76 -9.96 -29.59
N SER A 673 -37.89 -11.17 -30.13
CA SER A 673 -36.76 -12.07 -30.33
C SER A 673 -35.66 -11.43 -31.20
N ILE A 674 -36.03 -10.79 -32.32
CA ILE A 674 -35.11 -10.06 -33.20
C ILE A 674 -34.37 -8.97 -32.43
N ARG A 675 -35.08 -8.16 -31.61
CA ARG A 675 -34.47 -7.09 -30.79
C ARG A 675 -33.36 -7.64 -29.89
N HIS A 676 -33.62 -8.74 -29.20
CA HIS A 676 -32.66 -9.36 -28.28
C HIS A 676 -31.44 -9.93 -29.02
N LEU A 677 -31.65 -10.64 -30.12
CA LEU A 677 -30.58 -11.28 -30.88
C LEU A 677 -29.73 -10.26 -31.66
N THR A 678 -30.33 -9.18 -32.17
CA THR A 678 -29.59 -8.04 -32.73
C THR A 678 -28.69 -7.40 -31.68
N LYS A 679 -29.20 -7.13 -30.48
CA LYS A 679 -28.40 -6.56 -29.38
C LYS A 679 -27.24 -7.47 -28.99
N LEU A 680 -27.44 -8.79 -28.95
CA LEU A 680 -26.36 -9.74 -28.70
C LEU A 680 -25.31 -9.70 -29.82
N SER A 681 -25.73 -9.71 -31.08
CA SER A 681 -24.84 -9.63 -32.26
C SER A 681 -23.99 -8.36 -32.25
N GLU A 682 -24.61 -7.20 -31.97
CA GLU A 682 -23.92 -5.90 -31.86
C GLU A 682 -22.90 -5.88 -30.72
N TYR A 683 -23.23 -6.51 -29.58
CA TYR A 683 -22.32 -6.58 -28.43
C TYR A 683 -21.14 -7.53 -28.67
N SER A 684 -21.37 -8.66 -29.33
CA SER A 684 -20.39 -9.75 -29.46
C SER A 684 -19.60 -9.75 -30.77
N ASP A 685 -20.00 -8.93 -31.75
CA ASP A 685 -19.52 -8.98 -33.14
C ASP A 685 -19.76 -10.36 -33.79
N TRP A 686 -20.83 -11.06 -33.36
CA TRP A 686 -21.22 -12.36 -33.93
C TRP A 686 -22.13 -12.18 -35.13
N THR A 687 -21.94 -13.00 -36.15
CA THR A 687 -22.81 -13.00 -37.34
C THR A 687 -24.23 -13.41 -36.97
N TYR A 688 -25.19 -12.53 -37.23
CA TYR A 688 -26.62 -12.79 -37.04
C TYR A 688 -27.32 -13.03 -38.38
N GLU A 689 -27.93 -14.21 -38.53
CA GLU A 689 -28.66 -14.61 -39.72
C GLU A 689 -30.13 -14.94 -39.40
N GLN A 690 -31.04 -14.29 -40.13
CA GLN A 690 -32.48 -14.54 -40.06
C GLN A 690 -32.89 -15.49 -41.19
N MET A 691 -33.45 -16.64 -40.83
CA MET A 691 -34.01 -17.61 -41.77
C MET A 691 -35.53 -17.54 -41.73
N ILE A 692 -36.15 -17.03 -42.79
CA ILE A 692 -37.61 -16.98 -42.91
C ILE A 692 -38.12 -18.34 -43.40
N ASN A 693 -38.89 -19.02 -42.57
CA ASN A 693 -39.46 -20.34 -42.78
C ASN A 693 -41.01 -20.27 -42.66
N PRO A 694 -41.73 -19.94 -43.75
CA PRO A 694 -43.18 -19.82 -43.71
C PRO A 694 -43.86 -21.10 -43.25
N LEU A 695 -45.02 -20.97 -42.58
CA LEU A 695 -45.79 -22.10 -42.09
C LEU A 695 -46.06 -23.12 -43.21
N TYR A 696 -45.70 -24.38 -42.96
CA TYR A 696 -46.08 -25.49 -43.81
C TYR A 696 -47.59 -25.68 -43.76
N LYS A 697 -48.25 -25.82 -44.92
CA LYS A 697 -49.72 -25.83 -45.04
C LYS A 697 -50.31 -27.19 -45.45
N ASP A 698 -49.50 -28.04 -46.05
CA ASP A 698 -49.94 -29.33 -46.57
C ASP A 698 -49.92 -30.42 -45.49
N LEU A 699 -50.57 -31.56 -45.77
CA LEU A 699 -50.47 -32.72 -44.90
C LEU A 699 -49.02 -33.22 -44.88
N PRO A 700 -48.37 -33.32 -43.70
CA PRO A 700 -46.99 -33.77 -43.61
C PRO A 700 -46.77 -35.17 -44.19
N PRO A 701 -45.56 -35.47 -44.73
CA PRO A 701 -45.27 -36.75 -45.34
C PRO A 701 -45.23 -37.87 -44.29
N LYS A 702 -46.15 -38.83 -44.40
CA LYS A 702 -46.25 -39.96 -43.46
C LYS A 702 -45.10 -40.95 -43.62
N ASP A 703 -44.65 -41.20 -44.84
CA ASP A 703 -43.64 -42.23 -45.14
C ASP A 703 -42.27 -41.94 -44.53
N SER A 704 -41.97 -40.67 -44.27
CA SER A 704 -40.72 -40.22 -43.62
C SER A 704 -40.92 -39.79 -42.17
N CYS A 705 -42.13 -39.98 -41.60
CA CYS A 705 -42.46 -39.62 -40.22
C CYS A 705 -42.11 -40.75 -39.25
N ALA A 706 -41.58 -40.41 -38.08
CA ALA A 706 -41.35 -41.37 -37.00
C ALA A 706 -42.66 -41.94 -36.43
N ARG A 707 -43.76 -41.18 -36.50
CA ARG A 707 -45.09 -41.52 -35.96
C ARG A 707 -46.19 -41.31 -37.01
N PRO A 708 -46.22 -42.09 -38.11
CA PRO A 708 -47.09 -41.85 -39.26
C PRO A 708 -48.59 -41.87 -38.94
N HIS A 709 -48.99 -42.58 -37.87
CA HIS A 709 -50.38 -42.66 -37.41
C HIS A 709 -50.84 -41.39 -36.66
N ASP A 710 -49.92 -40.56 -36.18
CA ASP A 710 -50.22 -39.31 -35.45
C ASP A 710 -50.28 -38.07 -36.36
N VAL A 711 -49.94 -38.21 -37.65
CA VAL A 711 -49.96 -37.13 -38.62
C VAL A 711 -51.39 -36.76 -39.03
N GLN A 712 -51.77 -35.51 -38.78
CA GLN A 712 -53.09 -34.95 -39.10
C GLN A 712 -53.07 -33.43 -39.32
N MET A 713 -54.16 -32.86 -39.82
CA MET A 713 -54.25 -31.41 -40.10
C MET A 713 -54.51 -30.54 -38.86
N LYS A 714 -55.23 -31.05 -37.86
CA LYS A 714 -55.68 -30.27 -36.70
C LYS A 714 -54.74 -30.50 -35.49
N PRO A 715 -54.47 -29.48 -34.67
CA PRO A 715 -53.78 -29.67 -33.39
C PRO A 715 -54.52 -30.64 -32.47
N GLY A 716 -53.76 -31.32 -31.61
CA GLY A 716 -54.26 -32.27 -30.63
C GLY A 716 -53.12 -32.83 -29.79
N GLU A 717 -53.47 -33.46 -28.66
CA GLU A 717 -52.48 -34.03 -27.74
C GLU A 717 -51.62 -35.11 -28.44
N TYR A 718 -50.29 -34.93 -28.42
CA TYR A 718 -49.31 -35.78 -29.11
C TYR A 718 -49.50 -35.93 -30.64
N LYS A 719 -50.22 -35.01 -31.30
CA LYS A 719 -50.49 -35.07 -32.75
C LYS A 719 -49.51 -34.24 -33.56
N LEU A 720 -49.17 -34.74 -34.75
CA LEU A 720 -48.20 -34.12 -35.65
C LEU A 720 -48.91 -33.35 -36.76
N THR A 721 -48.79 -32.03 -36.71
CA THR A 721 -49.47 -31.09 -37.63
C THR A 721 -48.50 -30.50 -38.66
N PRO A 722 -49.00 -29.78 -39.70
CA PRO A 722 -48.14 -29.03 -40.61
C PRO A 722 -47.13 -28.12 -39.89
N ALA A 723 -47.52 -27.47 -38.78
CA ALA A 723 -46.64 -26.62 -38.01
C ALA A 723 -45.46 -27.39 -37.37
N HIS A 724 -45.71 -28.60 -36.85
CA HIS A 724 -44.64 -29.46 -36.30
C HIS A 724 -43.63 -29.88 -37.36
N TYR A 725 -44.12 -30.24 -38.56
CA TYR A 725 -43.25 -30.58 -39.68
C TYR A 725 -42.46 -29.36 -40.18
N GLY A 726 -43.09 -28.19 -40.24
CA GLY A 726 -42.43 -26.93 -40.59
C GLY A 726 -41.31 -26.56 -39.60
N ASN A 727 -41.55 -26.67 -38.30
CA ASN A 727 -40.53 -26.47 -37.26
C ASN A 727 -39.36 -27.46 -37.43
N PHE A 728 -39.65 -28.77 -37.58
CA PHE A 728 -38.60 -29.75 -37.85
C PHE A 728 -37.77 -29.43 -39.10
N LEU A 729 -38.43 -29.01 -40.20
CA LEU A 729 -37.75 -28.60 -41.42
C LEU A 729 -36.87 -27.37 -41.20
N ALA A 730 -37.32 -26.37 -40.44
CA ALA A 730 -36.53 -25.19 -40.13
C ALA A 730 -35.21 -25.57 -39.43
N HIS A 731 -35.25 -26.38 -38.37
CA HIS A 731 -34.04 -26.86 -37.70
C HIS A 731 -33.16 -27.73 -38.60
N LYS A 732 -33.77 -28.62 -39.42
CA LYS A 732 -33.04 -29.45 -40.36
C LYS A 732 -32.29 -28.62 -41.39
N THR A 733 -32.93 -27.60 -41.95
CA THR A 733 -32.32 -26.68 -42.93
C THR A 733 -31.21 -25.87 -42.24
N ALA A 734 -31.49 -25.25 -41.09
CA ALA A 734 -30.54 -24.46 -40.33
C ALA A 734 -29.26 -25.25 -39.99
N ILE A 735 -29.39 -26.49 -39.51
CA ILE A 735 -28.24 -27.35 -39.20
C ILE A 735 -27.47 -27.72 -40.47
N ASN A 736 -28.15 -28.04 -41.57
CA ASN A 736 -27.47 -28.44 -42.80
C ASN A 736 -26.70 -27.27 -43.43
N GLU A 737 -27.25 -26.06 -43.40
CA GLU A 737 -26.67 -24.87 -44.03
C GLU A 737 -25.59 -24.21 -43.16
N HIS A 738 -25.81 -24.08 -41.84
CA HIS A 738 -24.98 -23.22 -41.00
C HIS A 738 -24.04 -23.94 -40.06
N LEU A 739 -24.24 -25.23 -39.76
CA LEU A 739 -23.27 -26.01 -39.01
C LEU A 739 -22.09 -26.38 -39.92
N ASN A 740 -21.22 -25.40 -40.19
CA ASN A 740 -20.12 -25.45 -41.16
C ASN A 740 -18.77 -25.02 -40.50
N ASP A 741 -17.67 -25.07 -41.24
CA ASP A 741 -16.31 -24.82 -40.69
C ASP A 741 -15.94 -23.33 -40.57
N GLU A 742 -16.84 -22.39 -40.88
CA GLU A 742 -16.57 -20.94 -40.82
C GLU A 742 -16.63 -20.37 -39.39
N PHE A 743 -17.33 -21.06 -38.50
CA PHE A 743 -17.57 -20.66 -37.11
C PHE A 743 -17.15 -21.80 -36.17
N ASP A 744 -16.87 -21.51 -34.90
CA ASP A 744 -16.58 -22.51 -33.86
C ASP A 744 -17.86 -23.13 -33.29
N ALA A 745 -18.97 -22.38 -33.32
CA ALA A 745 -20.28 -22.85 -32.89
C ALA A 745 -21.42 -22.08 -33.56
N VAL A 746 -22.61 -22.66 -33.51
CA VAL A 746 -23.85 -22.01 -33.95
C VAL A 746 -24.84 -21.99 -32.80
N LEU A 747 -25.31 -20.79 -32.45
CA LEU A 747 -26.43 -20.54 -31.56
C LEU A 747 -27.71 -20.55 -32.38
N PHE A 748 -28.52 -21.59 -32.22
CA PHE A 748 -29.81 -21.71 -32.88
C PHE A 748 -30.90 -21.14 -31.98
N CYS A 749 -31.72 -20.27 -32.57
CA CYS A 749 -32.84 -19.63 -31.91
C CYS A 749 -34.13 -19.87 -32.71
N GLU A 750 -35.18 -20.34 -32.05
CA GLU A 750 -36.53 -20.33 -32.60
C GLU A 750 -37.11 -18.90 -32.60
N CYS A 751 -38.21 -18.71 -33.32
CA CYS A 751 -38.81 -17.42 -33.63
C CYS A 751 -39.11 -16.53 -32.42
N ASP A 752 -39.26 -17.11 -31.23
CA ASP A 752 -39.70 -16.46 -29.99
C ASP A 752 -38.63 -16.46 -28.89
N ALA A 753 -37.36 -16.73 -29.20
CA ALA A 753 -36.29 -16.78 -28.22
C ALA A 753 -35.89 -15.38 -27.70
N ILE A 754 -36.20 -15.09 -26.43
CA ILE A 754 -35.80 -13.85 -25.75
C ILE A 754 -34.84 -14.16 -24.60
N PHE A 755 -34.06 -13.16 -24.18
CA PHE A 755 -33.09 -13.27 -23.08
C PHE A 755 -33.58 -12.59 -21.80
N ILE A 756 -33.24 -13.16 -20.65
CA ILE A 756 -33.68 -12.68 -19.32
C ILE A 756 -32.52 -12.21 -18.41
N LYS A 757 -31.32 -12.01 -18.99
CA LYS A 757 -30.13 -11.51 -18.29
C LYS A 757 -29.42 -10.48 -19.14
N PRO A 758 -28.74 -9.46 -18.60
CA PRO A 758 -28.02 -8.46 -19.40
C PRO A 758 -27.15 -9.06 -20.52
N VAL A 759 -27.06 -8.36 -21.66
CA VAL A 759 -26.38 -8.86 -22.88
C VAL A 759 -24.93 -9.33 -22.65
N HIS A 760 -24.19 -8.64 -21.78
CA HIS A 760 -22.82 -9.00 -21.44
C HIS A 760 -22.72 -10.33 -20.68
N GLU A 761 -23.69 -10.64 -19.80
CA GLU A 761 -23.78 -11.94 -19.13
C GLU A 761 -24.18 -13.05 -20.10
N VAL A 762 -25.14 -12.78 -21.00
CA VAL A 762 -25.56 -13.74 -22.04
C VAL A 762 -24.37 -14.13 -22.92
N TYR A 763 -23.65 -13.14 -23.44
CA TYR A 763 -22.44 -13.34 -24.22
C TYR A 763 -21.42 -14.23 -23.48
N ARG A 764 -21.10 -13.88 -22.24
CA ARG A 764 -20.13 -14.62 -21.41
C ARG A 764 -20.58 -16.06 -21.17
N ILE A 765 -21.84 -16.26 -20.79
CA ILE A 765 -22.39 -17.59 -20.52
C ILE A 765 -22.33 -18.47 -21.77
N ILE A 766 -22.67 -17.93 -22.95
CA ILE A 766 -22.61 -18.71 -24.20
C ILE A 766 -21.16 -19.14 -24.51
N MET A 767 -20.18 -18.24 -24.37
CA MET A 767 -18.77 -18.57 -24.58
C MET A 767 -18.25 -19.62 -23.59
N ASP A 768 -18.58 -19.47 -22.30
CA ASP A 768 -18.16 -20.42 -21.27
C ASP A 768 -18.81 -21.79 -21.46
N ARG A 769 -20.08 -21.81 -21.87
CA ARG A 769 -20.78 -23.06 -22.17
C ARG A 769 -20.23 -23.75 -23.42
N LEU A 770 -19.73 -23.02 -24.42
CA LEU A 770 -19.02 -23.64 -25.55
C LEU A 770 -17.77 -24.39 -25.08
N ASP A 771 -16.99 -23.78 -24.19
CA ASP A 771 -15.82 -24.44 -23.61
C ASP A 771 -16.21 -25.66 -22.77
N ASP A 772 -17.26 -25.56 -21.96
CA ASP A 772 -17.76 -26.71 -21.21
C ASP A 772 -18.27 -27.83 -22.13
N MET A 773 -18.95 -27.49 -23.23
CA MET A 773 -19.36 -28.49 -24.23
C MET A 773 -18.15 -29.24 -24.78
N ASN A 774 -17.09 -28.52 -25.11
CA ASN A 774 -15.87 -29.11 -25.67
C ASN A 774 -15.11 -29.93 -24.61
N GLN A 775 -14.98 -29.41 -23.38
CA GLN A 775 -14.31 -30.08 -22.26
C GLN A 775 -15.01 -31.39 -21.85
N TYR A 776 -16.34 -31.40 -21.81
CA TYR A 776 -17.13 -32.55 -21.33
C TYR A 776 -17.75 -33.39 -22.47
N ASP A 777 -17.32 -33.18 -23.71
CA ASP A 777 -17.82 -33.88 -24.91
C ASP A 777 -19.36 -33.85 -25.09
N LEU A 778 -19.99 -32.72 -24.75
CA LEU A 778 -21.44 -32.54 -24.86
C LEU A 778 -21.83 -32.20 -26.29
N TYR A 779 -22.92 -32.77 -26.79
CA TYR A 779 -23.35 -32.57 -28.19
C TYR A 779 -24.31 -31.39 -28.36
N TYR A 780 -24.86 -30.88 -27.26
CA TYR A 780 -25.89 -29.87 -27.24
C TYR A 780 -25.79 -29.09 -25.93
N MET A 781 -25.96 -27.77 -25.97
CA MET A 781 -26.17 -26.96 -24.77
C MET A 781 -27.48 -26.21 -24.86
N SER A 782 -28.38 -26.46 -23.92
CA SER A 782 -29.61 -25.68 -23.76
C SER A 782 -29.38 -24.46 -22.87
N PHE A 783 -29.93 -23.33 -23.30
CA PHE A 783 -29.98 -22.08 -22.54
C PHE A 783 -31.36 -21.81 -21.92
N GLY A 784 -32.29 -22.73 -22.14
CA GLY A 784 -33.65 -22.71 -21.61
C GLY A 784 -33.75 -23.22 -20.18
N LYS A 785 -34.99 -23.53 -19.80
CA LYS A 785 -35.35 -23.90 -18.42
C LYS A 785 -35.09 -25.38 -18.16
N ARG A 786 -34.78 -25.70 -16.90
CA ARG A 786 -34.69 -27.07 -16.42
C ARG A 786 -36.06 -27.61 -16.07
N ILE A 787 -36.27 -28.89 -16.35
CA ILE A 787 -37.45 -29.62 -15.91
C ILE A 787 -37.15 -30.23 -14.53
N PRO A 788 -37.88 -29.86 -13.46
CA PRO A 788 -37.55 -30.26 -12.09
C PRO A 788 -37.44 -31.77 -11.86
N ASP A 789 -38.22 -32.56 -12.61
CA ASP A 789 -38.29 -34.01 -12.45
C ASP A 789 -37.18 -34.77 -13.19
N TRP A 790 -36.28 -34.08 -13.89
CA TRP A 790 -35.22 -34.71 -14.66
C TRP A 790 -33.94 -34.88 -13.84
N GLU A 791 -33.23 -35.99 -14.08
CA GLU A 791 -31.93 -36.21 -13.47
C GLU A 791 -30.86 -35.36 -14.16
N HIS A 792 -30.13 -34.59 -13.36
CA HIS A 792 -29.02 -33.76 -13.79
C HIS A 792 -27.77 -34.12 -12.99
N LYS A 793 -26.66 -34.37 -13.68
CA LYS A 793 -25.33 -34.34 -13.07
C LYS A 793 -24.86 -32.89 -13.04
N ASP A 794 -24.96 -32.26 -11.88
CA ASP A 794 -24.67 -30.83 -11.74
C ASP A 794 -23.17 -30.51 -11.66
N TYR A 795 -22.82 -29.41 -12.33
CA TYR A 795 -21.57 -28.67 -12.26
C TYR A 795 -21.88 -27.25 -11.78
N ALA A 796 -20.85 -26.43 -11.54
CA ALA A 796 -21.01 -25.11 -10.93
C ALA A 796 -22.01 -24.19 -11.65
N TYR A 797 -22.05 -24.23 -13.00
CA TYR A 797 -22.86 -23.32 -13.82
C TYR A 797 -23.83 -24.00 -14.80
N PHE A 798 -23.71 -25.32 -14.97
CA PHE A 798 -24.53 -26.12 -15.86
C PHE A 798 -24.66 -27.54 -15.31
N GLY A 799 -25.48 -28.35 -15.95
CA GLY A 799 -25.74 -29.74 -15.57
C GLY A 799 -25.82 -30.59 -16.82
N VAL A 800 -25.49 -31.86 -16.67
CA VAL A 800 -25.50 -32.83 -17.77
C VAL A 800 -26.70 -33.76 -17.62
N THR A 801 -27.45 -33.94 -18.69
CA THR A 801 -28.63 -34.81 -18.73
C THR A 801 -28.71 -35.56 -20.08
N ASP A 802 -29.62 -36.53 -20.18
CA ASP A 802 -29.90 -37.32 -21.39
C ASP A 802 -31.21 -36.95 -22.07
N ARG A 803 -31.75 -35.77 -21.75
CA ARG A 803 -33.01 -35.26 -22.29
C ARG A 803 -32.93 -33.75 -22.46
N MET A 804 -33.71 -33.21 -23.37
CA MET A 804 -33.87 -31.77 -23.54
C MET A 804 -35.35 -31.40 -23.72
N SER A 805 -35.74 -30.22 -23.24
CA SER A 805 -37.07 -29.64 -23.46
C SER A 805 -36.90 -28.22 -23.99
N GLU A 806 -37.88 -27.75 -24.77
CA GLU A 806 -37.93 -26.39 -25.34
C GLU A 806 -36.69 -26.03 -26.18
N ALA A 807 -36.64 -26.49 -27.43
CA ALA A 807 -35.51 -26.26 -28.35
C ALA A 807 -35.42 -24.81 -28.91
N HIS A 808 -35.84 -23.82 -28.12
CA HIS A 808 -35.94 -22.43 -28.54
C HIS A 808 -34.59 -21.70 -28.57
N CYS A 809 -33.63 -22.07 -27.73
CA CYS A 809 -32.30 -21.45 -27.72
C CYS A 809 -31.23 -22.44 -27.29
N TYR A 810 -30.33 -22.80 -28.21
CA TYR A 810 -29.30 -23.81 -27.95
C TYR A 810 -28.03 -23.65 -28.78
N LEU A 811 -26.92 -24.17 -28.27
CA LEU A 811 -25.61 -24.15 -28.93
C LEU A 811 -25.22 -25.53 -29.46
N ILE A 812 -24.62 -25.56 -30.65
CA ILE A 812 -23.90 -26.72 -31.19
C ILE A 812 -22.53 -26.28 -31.69
N SER A 813 -21.47 -26.94 -31.21
CA SER A 813 -20.10 -26.78 -31.74
C SER A 813 -19.99 -27.37 -33.15
N THR A 814 -19.29 -26.68 -34.04
CA THR A 814 -19.19 -27.00 -35.48
C THR A 814 -18.13 -28.05 -35.80
N ASP A 815 -17.42 -28.55 -34.78
CA ASP A 815 -16.37 -29.53 -34.95
C ASP A 815 -16.83 -30.72 -35.80
N LYS A 816 -15.89 -31.31 -36.53
CA LYS A 816 -16.16 -32.37 -37.52
C LYS A 816 -16.97 -33.53 -36.93
N LYS A 817 -16.75 -33.89 -35.66
CA LYS A 817 -17.42 -35.02 -35.00
C LYS A 817 -18.90 -34.69 -34.76
N ARG A 818 -19.21 -33.54 -34.16
CA ARG A 818 -20.61 -33.14 -33.87
C ARG A 818 -21.36 -32.85 -35.17
N LYS A 819 -20.77 -32.07 -36.07
CA LYS A 819 -21.36 -31.74 -37.37
C LYS A 819 -21.76 -32.97 -38.19
N SER A 820 -20.83 -33.92 -38.34
CA SER A 820 -21.09 -35.14 -39.11
C SER A 820 -22.18 -36.00 -38.47
N TYR A 821 -22.22 -36.04 -37.13
CA TYR A 821 -23.20 -36.81 -36.38
C TYR A 821 -24.62 -36.25 -36.54
N PHE A 822 -24.84 -34.94 -36.34
CA PHE A 822 -26.15 -34.32 -36.51
C PHE A 822 -26.67 -34.48 -37.95
N ARG A 823 -25.84 -34.21 -38.96
CA ARG A 823 -26.21 -34.36 -40.38
C ARG A 823 -26.57 -35.80 -40.73
N LYS A 824 -25.85 -36.79 -40.18
CA LYS A 824 -26.16 -38.20 -40.36
C LYS A 824 -27.52 -38.55 -39.74
N LYS A 825 -27.77 -38.16 -38.50
CA LYS A 825 -29.05 -38.45 -37.80
C LYS A 825 -30.23 -37.81 -38.53
N LEU A 826 -30.12 -36.56 -38.98
CA LEU A 826 -31.17 -35.87 -39.76
C LEU A 826 -31.47 -36.52 -41.12
N LYS A 827 -30.53 -37.32 -41.67
CA LYS A 827 -30.69 -38.04 -42.93
C LYS A 827 -31.28 -39.44 -42.74
N GLU A 828 -30.91 -40.12 -41.65
CA GLU A 828 -31.23 -41.54 -41.43
C GLU A 828 -32.49 -41.78 -40.60
N THR A 829 -33.02 -40.76 -39.93
CA THR A 829 -34.16 -40.89 -39.02
C THR A 829 -35.41 -40.22 -39.59
N GLY A 830 -36.59 -40.72 -39.20
CA GLY A 830 -37.86 -40.10 -39.54
C GLY A 830 -38.07 -38.79 -38.77
N TRP A 831 -38.85 -37.87 -39.34
CA TRP A 831 -39.17 -36.59 -38.70
C TRP A 831 -40.20 -36.76 -37.58
N ASP A 832 -40.12 -35.90 -36.56
CA ASP A 832 -41.05 -35.78 -35.43
C ASP A 832 -41.06 -34.30 -34.99
N THR A 833 -41.78 -33.95 -33.92
CA THR A 833 -41.55 -32.66 -33.23
C THR A 833 -40.07 -32.56 -32.86
N TYR A 834 -39.42 -31.41 -33.05
CA TYR A 834 -37.96 -31.33 -33.01
C TYR A 834 -37.36 -31.70 -31.65
N ASP A 835 -37.99 -31.29 -30.55
CA ASP A 835 -37.61 -31.66 -29.18
C ASP A 835 -37.71 -33.18 -28.92
N LEU A 836 -38.82 -33.82 -29.32
CA LEU A 836 -39.00 -35.26 -29.28
C LEU A 836 -38.03 -35.98 -30.20
N TRP A 837 -37.74 -35.42 -31.38
CA TRP A 837 -36.77 -35.96 -32.31
C TRP A 837 -35.37 -35.99 -31.69
N LEU A 838 -34.95 -34.91 -31.01
CA LEU A 838 -33.68 -34.87 -30.27
C LEU A 838 -33.65 -35.94 -29.17
N ASN A 839 -34.70 -36.02 -28.35
CA ASN A 839 -34.79 -36.99 -27.25
C ASN A 839 -34.79 -38.46 -27.72
N ASN A 840 -35.39 -38.74 -28.87
CA ASN A 840 -35.50 -40.11 -29.40
C ASN A 840 -34.31 -40.51 -30.27
N ASN A 841 -33.59 -39.56 -30.86
CA ASN A 841 -32.56 -39.87 -31.87
C ASN A 841 -31.15 -39.39 -31.50
N ILE A 842 -30.98 -38.45 -30.57
CA ILE A 842 -29.68 -37.90 -30.19
C ILE A 842 -29.31 -38.30 -28.76
N PHE A 843 -30.19 -38.02 -27.80
CA PHE A 843 -29.88 -38.23 -26.39
C PHE A 843 -30.02 -39.64 -25.81
N PRO A 844 -30.49 -40.67 -26.55
CA PRO A 844 -30.27 -42.05 -26.12
C PRO A 844 -28.79 -42.43 -26.12
N ASP A 845 -27.97 -41.81 -26.99
CA ASP A 845 -26.54 -42.13 -27.13
C ASP A 845 -25.59 -40.96 -26.82
N LYS A 846 -26.08 -39.71 -26.77
CA LYS A 846 -25.29 -38.51 -26.46
C LYS A 846 -25.81 -37.78 -25.24
N LYS A 847 -24.98 -36.90 -24.69
CA LYS A 847 -25.33 -36.08 -23.53
C LYS A 847 -25.56 -34.62 -23.91
N CYS A 848 -26.51 -34.02 -23.21
CA CYS A 848 -26.91 -32.63 -23.31
C CYS A 848 -26.42 -31.88 -22.08
N GLY A 849 -25.86 -30.68 -22.27
CA GLY A 849 -25.67 -29.69 -21.21
C GLY A 849 -26.88 -28.77 -21.10
N ILE A 850 -27.19 -28.32 -19.89
CA ILE A 850 -28.20 -27.29 -19.65
C ILE A 850 -27.73 -26.35 -18.53
N VAL A 851 -27.86 -25.04 -18.73
CA VAL A 851 -27.48 -24.04 -17.72
C VAL A 851 -28.23 -24.24 -16.39
N ASN A 852 -27.57 -23.92 -15.26
CA ASN A 852 -28.20 -24.00 -13.93
C ASN A 852 -29.34 -23.00 -13.77
N SER A 853 -29.15 -21.80 -14.34
CA SER A 853 -30.14 -20.72 -14.38
C SER A 853 -30.35 -20.35 -15.85
N PRO A 854 -31.60 -20.35 -16.35
CA PRO A 854 -31.91 -20.05 -17.74
C PRO A 854 -31.44 -18.64 -18.08
N ILE A 855 -30.98 -18.48 -19.32
CA ILE A 855 -30.65 -17.16 -19.87
C ILE A 855 -31.63 -16.78 -20.99
N SER A 856 -32.34 -17.76 -21.54
CA SER A 856 -33.34 -17.57 -22.57
C SER A 856 -34.66 -18.26 -22.20
N ILE A 857 -35.76 -17.68 -22.67
CA ILE A 857 -37.12 -18.23 -22.62
C ILE A 857 -37.84 -17.96 -23.94
N GLN A 858 -38.96 -18.66 -24.15
CA GLN A 858 -39.90 -18.32 -25.22
C GLN A 858 -40.70 -17.06 -24.82
N CYS A 859 -40.83 -16.09 -25.72
CA CYS A 859 -41.66 -14.91 -25.53
C CYS A 859 -43.12 -15.31 -25.32
N SER A 860 -43.81 -14.84 -24.28
CA SER A 860 -45.19 -15.26 -23.99
C SER A 860 -46.15 -14.89 -25.12
N GLY A 861 -47.06 -15.79 -25.50
CA GLY A 861 -48.03 -15.56 -26.57
C GLY A 861 -48.64 -16.84 -27.15
N GLU A 862 -49.42 -16.70 -28.23
CA GLU A 862 -50.02 -17.87 -28.90
C GLU A 862 -48.97 -18.67 -29.69
N SER A 863 -48.94 -19.98 -29.47
CA SER A 863 -48.05 -20.91 -30.18
C SER A 863 -48.58 -21.29 -31.56
N TYR A 864 -47.70 -21.26 -32.57
CA TYR A 864 -48.02 -21.76 -33.91
C TYR A 864 -48.27 -23.28 -33.95
N LEU A 865 -47.71 -24.05 -33.01
CA LEU A 865 -47.77 -25.52 -33.02
C LEU A 865 -49.14 -26.04 -32.57
N ASP A 866 -49.64 -25.55 -31.43
CA ASP A 866 -50.85 -26.06 -30.78
C ASP A 866 -51.99 -25.02 -30.67
N LYS A 867 -51.74 -23.76 -31.08
CA LYS A 867 -52.71 -22.65 -31.01
C LYS A 867 -53.22 -22.37 -29.59
N THR A 868 -52.35 -22.57 -28.61
CA THR A 868 -52.62 -22.22 -27.21
C THR A 868 -51.69 -21.11 -26.74
N PHE A 869 -52.14 -20.33 -25.77
CA PHE A 869 -51.28 -19.34 -25.11
C PHE A 869 -50.22 -20.04 -24.27
N LYS A 870 -48.95 -19.68 -24.47
CA LYS A 870 -47.80 -20.14 -23.70
C LYS A 870 -47.26 -18.99 -22.87
N ASP A 871 -47.09 -19.23 -21.58
CA ASP A 871 -46.39 -18.33 -20.69
C ASP A 871 -44.92 -18.73 -20.60
N GLY A 872 -44.07 -17.90 -21.19
CA GLY A 872 -42.62 -18.00 -21.20
C GLY A 872 -41.98 -17.99 -19.81
N THR A 873 -42.69 -17.54 -18.79
CA THR A 873 -42.19 -17.46 -17.41
C THR A 873 -42.49 -18.70 -16.57
N THR A 874 -43.26 -19.65 -17.11
CA THR A 874 -43.59 -20.91 -16.41
C THR A 874 -42.31 -21.62 -15.99
N LEU A 875 -42.27 -22.15 -14.75
CA LEU A 875 -41.12 -22.80 -14.10
C LEU A 875 -39.97 -21.89 -13.67
N LEU A 876 -40.04 -20.57 -13.91
CA LEU A 876 -39.07 -19.63 -13.34
C LEU A 876 -39.45 -19.26 -11.90
N THR A 877 -38.42 -19.06 -11.08
CA THR A 877 -38.54 -18.47 -9.74
C THR A 877 -38.57 -16.95 -9.82
N ASP A 878 -39.14 -16.28 -8.81
CA ASP A 878 -39.11 -14.82 -8.70
C ASP A 878 -37.68 -14.25 -8.78
N LYS A 879 -36.67 -15.01 -8.35
CA LYS A 879 -35.26 -14.61 -8.40
C LYS A 879 -34.72 -14.60 -9.83
N GLU A 880 -35.18 -15.53 -10.67
CA GLU A 880 -34.81 -15.59 -12.10
C GLU A 880 -35.52 -14.53 -12.93
N ILE A 881 -36.65 -14.01 -12.44
CA ILE A 881 -37.45 -12.96 -13.11
C ILE A 881 -37.00 -11.54 -12.71
N LYS A 882 -36.37 -11.37 -11.54
CA LYS A 882 -36.09 -10.05 -10.92
C LYS A 882 -34.95 -9.22 -11.54
N HIS A 883 -34.24 -9.72 -12.55
CA HIS A 883 -33.16 -8.95 -13.16
C HIS A 883 -33.72 -7.96 -14.18
N GLU A 884 -33.20 -6.72 -14.17
CA GLU A 884 -33.62 -5.63 -15.07
C GLU A 884 -33.74 -6.15 -16.50
N THR A 885 -34.90 -5.94 -17.09
CA THR A 885 -35.29 -6.42 -18.43
C THR A 885 -34.28 -6.01 -19.51
N PHE A 886 -33.92 -6.97 -20.36
CA PHE A 886 -32.90 -6.93 -21.43
C PHE A 886 -32.95 -5.76 -22.41
#